data_AF-A0A7Z9H5U5-F1
#
_entry.id   AF-A0A7Z9H5U5-F1
#
_cell.length_a   1.000
_cell.length_b   1.000
_cell.length_c   1.000
_cell.angle_alpha   90.00
_cell.angle_beta   90.00
_cell.angle_gamma   90.00
#
_symmetry.space_group_name_H-M   'P 1'
#
loop_
_entity.id
_entity.type
_entity.pdbx_description
1 polymer ?
#
loop_
_entity_poly.entity_id
_entity_poly.type
_entity_poly.pdbx_seq_one_letter_code
_entity_poly.pdbx_strand_id
1 'polypeptide(L)'
;MLTLLLASSLHLSAGSVAGAEPIKIEAQVLIEPGEGLIEWDCTLHHLARVIEFDLHQGLEPVATLGSELEELSMETVTAGAGLDPQRPIGLRRWRLIRGENATLHGIRARGHIREDLVEVGSGAGRSFSSTPGIICAEGIFLGGASAWLPIPQETLVEFKIEVSLPPRWRGVSQGVREELKIEAGRRLERWSCDRPQVEVFLIAAPFFEYHRTVGSVEAQAFLRTDDPNLASKYLEGTAQYLDMYNRLLGPYPYSKFALVENWWESGYGMPSFTLLGPQVIRLPFILRSSYPHEILHNWWGNSVYVAVEGGNWCEGLTAYLADHLIKEGEGRGWEYRRDVLKKYRSYVKEGEDFPLREFRSRHSGATEAVGYGKSLMLWHMLRRMIGDDAFIAGLQDFYRKQRFRHASFDDLADALSEASGEDLRPFVTTWVEREGAPELEMALTDYHSVGVAEHTWRVKLTQVQRDAPFPIEVPVLFDGVESTSPSQMLTARFAPGEEGEIPRSIFIELPGPPRRVDVDPLFDLFRRLDWSETPATLGDIFGASKGTIVLPVGEAGQGAWSDLATSWSSSGEWQVVAADQISEFPSTEAVWILGESNPWRQEVVERATKRGVTLEGGSWSLPGTTHDASDHAVVLVERLSSDPPRSCGWVSAALPGSIPGLARKLPHYGKYSFLAFGGEEPQNDAKGQWPVGLSPLTWSAEDSPSVPSERQLREPLARPGPVFDPARMAEVVRWLTRDELAGRGIGTEGLDVASDWVAEGFEEAGLEPGGSDGSWFQQWDEPLQTVHRRGALRLRNVIGVLPGSDPELTSQSVVVMAHVDHLGLGWPDVRQGEEGKIHPGADDNASGVAVLIETARLLATTHRPARTIIFIATSGEEWQLKGSRRYVQEQKRWPATEAIAAISIDAVGRLGSGRLLVLGTGTASEWVHIARGIGFTTGVQSTSVADDPGGSDQVAFHEIGVPAVQLTTGPHADYHRPSDTADKVDSDGLVSVATWLREALIYLGDRKEPLTSNLGEGGDQRQRPAAGSRRVFLGTVPDFADTGAGVRIEDVIADSPAAEAGLRAGDRLLTLDGKEIDGLRGYARLLGELEPGVEVVLEIEREGNHLRVRATLRAR
;
A
#
# COMPACT_ATOMS: atom_id res chain seq x y z
N MET A 1 22.41 41.51 -30.73
CA MET A 1 20.99 41.82 -30.98
C MET A 1 20.19 40.99 -29.99
N LEU A 2 20.04 41.30 -28.69
CA LEU A 2 19.64 42.54 -28.02
C LEU A 2 18.46 43.23 -28.71
N THR A 3 17.23 42.94 -28.24
CA THR A 3 16.19 43.88 -27.76
C THR A 3 14.80 43.22 -27.88
N LEU A 4 14.18 42.83 -26.76
CA LEU A 4 12.70 42.78 -26.49
C LEU A 4 12.42 41.89 -25.25
N LEU A 5 12.74 42.42 -24.08
CA LEU A 5 12.27 41.98 -22.76
C LEU A 5 12.17 43.28 -21.94
N LEU A 6 11.04 43.97 -22.04
CA LEU A 6 10.64 45.12 -21.21
C LEU A 6 9.26 45.62 -21.71
N ALA A 7 8.19 45.11 -21.12
CA ALA A 7 6.90 45.79 -20.96
C ALA A 7 5.94 44.89 -20.17
N SER A 8 6.04 44.91 -18.84
CA SER A 8 4.96 44.68 -17.85
C SER A 8 5.54 44.89 -16.45
N SER A 9 6.11 46.08 -16.21
CA SER A 9 6.56 46.52 -14.90
C SER A 9 6.15 47.96 -14.73
N LEU A 10 4.99 48.17 -14.11
CA LEU A 10 4.57 49.38 -13.40
C LEU A 10 3.19 49.10 -12.80
N HIS A 11 3.17 48.63 -11.55
CA HIS A 11 2.33 49.18 -10.47
C HIS A 11 3.03 48.82 -9.15
N LEU A 12 3.77 49.81 -8.64
CA LEU A 12 4.44 49.82 -7.34
C LEU A 12 3.45 50.31 -6.29
N SER A 13 3.00 49.41 -5.41
CA SER A 13 3.07 49.62 -3.96
C SER A 13 2.96 48.25 -3.26
N ALA A 14 4.09 47.54 -3.22
CA ALA A 14 4.29 46.42 -2.31
C ALA A 14 4.40 46.99 -0.88
N GLY A 15 3.24 47.25 -0.27
CA GLY A 15 3.10 47.05 1.16
C GLY A 15 2.80 45.57 1.35
N SER A 16 3.60 44.86 2.15
CA SER A 16 3.30 43.50 2.58
C SER A 16 1.90 43.48 3.21
N VAL A 17 0.91 42.94 2.51
CA VAL A 17 -0.41 42.66 3.08
C VAL A 17 -0.34 41.30 3.78
N ALA A 18 0.55 41.20 4.77
CA ALA A 18 0.39 40.24 5.84
C ALA A 18 -0.75 40.76 6.72
N GLY A 19 -2.00 40.37 6.41
CA GLY A 19 -3.16 40.67 7.26
C GLY A 19 -4.36 41.36 6.61
N ALA A 20 -4.63 41.21 5.31
CA ALA A 20 -5.96 41.54 4.79
C ALA A 20 -6.99 40.57 5.38
N GLU A 21 -8.09 41.10 5.92
CA GLU A 21 -9.22 40.27 6.31
C GLU A 21 -9.78 39.55 5.08
N PRO A 22 -10.18 38.27 5.20
CA PRO A 22 -10.77 37.54 4.08
C PRO A 22 -12.05 38.23 3.60
N ILE A 23 -12.28 38.23 2.29
CA ILE A 23 -13.55 38.66 1.72
C ILE A 23 -14.62 37.61 2.03
N LYS A 24 -15.80 38.02 2.49
CA LYS A 24 -16.93 37.08 2.64
C LYS A 24 -17.88 37.18 1.47
N ILE A 25 -18.18 36.05 0.87
CA ILE A 25 -19.05 35.92 -0.30
C ILE A 25 -20.33 35.20 0.09
N GLU A 26 -21.48 35.83 -0.13
CA GLU A 26 -22.77 35.16 -0.08
C GLU A 26 -23.37 35.14 -1.49
N ALA A 27 -23.60 33.96 -2.07
CA ALA A 27 -24.11 33.83 -3.43
C ALA A 27 -25.26 32.84 -3.55
N GLN A 28 -26.28 33.22 -4.33
CA GLN A 28 -27.30 32.30 -4.84
C GLN A 28 -26.92 31.94 -6.27
N VAL A 29 -26.78 30.65 -6.57
CA VAL A 29 -26.24 30.14 -7.83
C VAL A 29 -27.27 29.20 -8.47
N LEU A 30 -27.67 29.48 -9.70
CA LEU A 30 -28.51 28.61 -10.51
C LEU A 30 -27.67 28.07 -11.67
N ILE A 31 -27.69 26.74 -11.87
CA ILE A 31 -26.97 26.10 -12.95
C ILE A 31 -27.91 25.19 -13.75
N GLU A 32 -27.84 25.29 -15.07
CA GLU A 32 -28.47 24.37 -16.02
C GLU A 32 -27.39 23.60 -16.79
N PRO A 33 -26.97 22.42 -16.30
CA PRO A 33 -25.83 21.70 -16.86
C PRO A 33 -26.01 21.34 -18.34
N GLY A 34 -27.22 20.97 -18.75
CA GLY A 34 -27.55 20.64 -20.14
C GLY A 34 -27.43 21.80 -21.12
N GLU A 35 -27.49 23.05 -20.64
CA GLU A 35 -27.32 24.26 -21.43
C GLU A 35 -25.93 24.90 -21.25
N GLY A 36 -25.12 24.39 -20.32
CA GLY A 36 -23.86 25.02 -19.93
C GLY A 36 -24.05 26.40 -19.31
N LEU A 37 -25.23 26.70 -18.77
CA LEU A 37 -25.63 28.02 -18.29
C LEU A 37 -25.43 28.11 -16.77
N ILE A 38 -24.85 29.23 -16.32
CA ILE A 38 -24.77 29.63 -14.92
C ILE A 38 -25.32 31.04 -14.73
N GLU A 39 -26.03 31.25 -13.63
CA GLU A 39 -26.48 32.53 -13.15
C GLU A 39 -26.21 32.62 -11.65
N TRP A 40 -25.70 33.74 -11.18
CA TRP A 40 -25.55 33.98 -9.75
C TRP A 40 -25.85 35.43 -9.36
N ASP A 41 -26.36 35.60 -8.14
CA ASP A 41 -26.49 36.90 -7.46
C ASP A 41 -25.66 36.84 -6.17
N CYS A 42 -24.74 37.77 -6.02
CA CYS A 42 -23.65 37.72 -5.06
C CYS A 42 -23.55 39.01 -4.26
N THR A 43 -23.35 38.86 -2.94
CA THR A 43 -23.07 39.94 -2.01
C THR A 43 -21.67 39.76 -1.43
N LEU A 44 -20.85 40.82 -1.48
CA LEU A 44 -19.48 40.81 -0.98
C LEU A 44 -19.35 41.68 0.27
N HIS A 45 -18.90 41.07 1.36
CA HIS A 45 -18.59 41.73 2.61
C HIS A 45 -17.09 42.05 2.62
N HIS A 46 -16.75 43.30 2.28
CA HIS A 46 -15.38 43.77 2.25
C HIS A 46 -15.28 45.22 2.75
N LEU A 47 -14.18 45.55 3.43
CA LEU A 47 -13.96 46.88 4.00
C LEU A 47 -13.72 47.93 2.91
N ALA A 48 -12.98 47.57 1.84
CA ALA A 48 -12.68 48.49 0.76
C ALA A 48 -13.93 48.88 -0.04
N ARG A 49 -14.06 50.18 -0.33
CA ARG A 49 -15.13 50.73 -1.17
C ARG A 49 -14.98 50.35 -2.64
N VAL A 50 -13.75 50.12 -3.10
CA VAL A 50 -13.43 49.72 -4.46
C VAL A 50 -12.76 48.37 -4.39
N ILE A 51 -13.22 47.44 -5.23
CA ILE A 51 -12.60 46.13 -5.41
C ILE A 51 -12.35 45.92 -6.91
N GLU A 52 -11.23 45.27 -7.23
CA GLU A 52 -10.91 44.83 -8.58
C GLU A 52 -10.81 43.31 -8.59
N PHE A 53 -11.39 42.68 -9.60
CA PHE A 53 -11.45 41.22 -9.75
C PHE A 53 -11.55 40.85 -11.22
N ASP A 54 -11.28 39.58 -11.52
CA ASP A 54 -11.40 39.02 -12.86
C ASP A 54 -12.65 38.13 -12.94
N LEU A 55 -13.33 38.13 -14.08
CA LEU A 55 -14.41 37.19 -14.39
C LEU A 55 -14.18 36.54 -15.74
N HIS A 56 -14.65 35.30 -15.88
CA HIS A 56 -14.68 34.59 -17.15
C HIS A 56 -15.33 35.44 -18.25
N GLN A 57 -14.72 35.50 -19.45
CA GLN A 57 -15.25 36.27 -20.57
C GLN A 57 -16.69 35.93 -20.94
N GLY A 58 -17.11 34.68 -20.69
CA GLY A 58 -18.46 34.19 -20.96
C GLY A 58 -19.53 34.62 -19.96
N LEU A 59 -19.17 35.32 -18.86
CA LEU A 59 -20.11 35.85 -17.86
C LEU A 59 -20.38 37.33 -18.10
N GLU A 60 -21.65 37.74 -18.06
CA GLU A 60 -22.08 39.15 -18.18
C GLU A 60 -22.49 39.70 -16.80
N PRO A 61 -21.60 40.46 -16.12
CA PRO A 61 -21.90 41.00 -14.80
C PRO A 61 -22.72 42.29 -14.84
N VAL A 62 -23.52 42.50 -13.80
CA VAL A 62 -24.32 43.71 -13.55
C VAL A 62 -24.24 44.04 -12.07
N ALA A 63 -23.86 45.28 -11.72
CA ALA A 63 -23.89 45.74 -10.33
C ALA A 63 -25.32 45.76 -9.76
N THR A 64 -25.43 45.42 -8.48
CA THR A 64 -26.66 45.47 -7.68
C THR A 64 -26.39 46.24 -6.39
N LEU A 65 -27.38 46.36 -5.50
CA LEU A 65 -27.25 47.04 -4.19
C LEU A 65 -26.70 48.49 -4.23
N GLY A 66 -26.90 49.20 -5.36
CA GLY A 66 -26.41 50.56 -5.53
C GLY A 66 -24.89 50.67 -5.76
N SER A 67 -24.22 49.57 -6.11
CA SER A 67 -22.85 49.59 -6.61
C SER A 67 -22.78 50.08 -8.07
N GLU A 68 -21.60 50.56 -8.46
CA GLU A 68 -21.24 50.88 -9.85
C GLU A 68 -20.18 49.88 -10.34
N LEU A 69 -20.25 49.50 -11.62
CA LEU A 69 -19.36 48.52 -12.23
C LEU A 69 -18.70 49.13 -13.47
N GLU A 70 -17.39 49.00 -13.57
CA GLU A 70 -16.55 49.48 -14.68
C GLU A 70 -15.69 48.33 -15.21
N GLU A 71 -15.70 48.09 -16.53
CA GLU A 71 -14.76 47.17 -17.18
C GLU A 71 -13.43 47.90 -17.41
N LEU A 72 -12.33 47.34 -16.91
CA LEU A 72 -11.01 47.97 -16.98
C LEU A 72 -10.20 47.50 -18.17
N SER A 73 -10.14 46.18 -18.36
CA SER A 73 -9.38 45.53 -19.41
C SER A 73 -9.98 44.17 -19.76
N MET A 74 -9.67 43.71 -20.97
CA MET A 74 -9.82 42.32 -21.36
C MET A 74 -8.42 41.75 -21.50
N GLU A 75 -8.14 40.70 -20.73
CA GLU A 75 -6.83 40.08 -20.65
C GLU A 75 -6.94 38.60 -20.95
N THR A 76 -6.01 38.10 -21.76
CA THR A 76 -5.83 36.67 -21.95
C THR A 76 -4.76 36.23 -20.96
N VAL A 77 -5.16 35.60 -19.86
CA VAL A 77 -4.24 35.29 -18.75
C VAL A 77 -3.76 33.85 -18.87
N THR A 78 -2.45 33.67 -19.05
CA THR A 78 -1.72 32.41 -18.85
C THR A 78 -1.30 32.28 -17.39
N ALA A 79 -2.25 32.01 -16.49
CA ALA A 79 -2.06 31.52 -15.12
C ALA A 79 -3.18 32.03 -14.21
N GLY A 80 -4.00 31.12 -13.70
CA GLY A 80 -4.76 31.36 -12.47
C GLY A 80 -3.95 30.89 -11.26
N ALA A 81 -4.30 31.37 -10.08
CA ALA A 81 -3.90 30.72 -8.83
C ALA A 81 -4.58 29.34 -8.77
N GLY A 82 -3.89 28.27 -9.16
CA GLY A 82 -4.49 26.93 -9.25
C GLY A 82 -3.53 25.81 -9.65
N LEU A 83 -4.01 24.57 -9.52
CA LEU A 83 -3.29 23.28 -9.51
C LEU A 83 -2.54 22.88 -10.81
N ASP A 84 -2.50 23.67 -11.89
CA ASP A 84 -1.88 23.25 -13.15
C ASP A 84 -1.46 24.46 -14.01
N PRO A 85 -0.30 24.45 -14.72
CA PRO A 85 0.01 25.41 -15.78
C PRO A 85 -1.02 25.32 -16.91
N GLN A 86 -2.08 26.12 -16.81
CA GLN A 86 -3.19 26.07 -17.76
C GLN A 86 -3.06 27.07 -18.91
N ARG A 87 -3.65 26.64 -20.03
CA ARG A 87 -3.86 27.41 -21.27
C ARG A 87 -4.37 28.82 -20.95
N PRO A 88 -4.00 29.83 -21.77
CA PRO A 88 -4.60 31.15 -21.63
C PRO A 88 -6.13 31.08 -21.77
N ILE A 89 -6.85 31.59 -20.78
CA ILE A 89 -8.30 31.81 -20.83
C ILE A 89 -8.60 33.29 -20.99
N GLY A 90 -9.73 33.61 -21.62
CA GLY A 90 -10.21 34.98 -21.73
C GLY A 90 -10.85 35.43 -20.42
N LEU A 91 -10.22 36.38 -19.75
CA LEU A 91 -10.75 37.02 -18.54
C LEU A 91 -11.03 38.50 -18.82
N ARG A 92 -12.07 39.02 -18.17
CA ARG A 92 -12.35 40.45 -18.12
C ARG A 92 -12.10 40.96 -16.72
N ARG A 93 -11.32 42.03 -16.61
CA ARG A 93 -11.04 42.69 -15.35
C ARG A 93 -12.07 43.77 -15.09
N TRP A 94 -12.64 43.74 -13.89
CA TRP A 94 -13.70 44.63 -13.47
C TRP A 94 -13.32 45.39 -12.22
N ARG A 95 -13.83 46.61 -12.11
CA ARG A 95 -13.83 47.42 -10.90
C ARG A 95 -15.25 47.59 -10.40
N LEU A 96 -15.51 47.16 -9.17
CA LEU A 96 -16.78 47.34 -8.50
C LEU A 96 -16.63 48.37 -7.38
N ILE A 97 -17.47 49.39 -7.43
CA ILE A 97 -17.45 50.55 -6.53
C ILE A 97 -18.73 50.53 -5.72
N ARG A 98 -18.61 50.34 -4.41
CA ARG A 98 -19.74 50.42 -3.48
C ARG A 98 -20.24 51.87 -3.37
N GLY A 99 -21.57 52.04 -3.38
CA GLY A 99 -22.21 53.33 -3.12
C GLY A 99 -21.86 53.90 -1.74
N GLU A 100 -21.85 55.24 -1.59
CA GLU A 100 -21.34 55.93 -0.39
C GLU A 100 -22.01 55.50 0.92
N ASN A 101 -23.29 55.13 0.88
CA ASN A 101 -24.07 54.70 2.04
C ASN A 101 -24.29 53.19 2.12
N ALA A 102 -23.79 52.41 1.16
CA ALA A 102 -23.92 50.96 1.17
C ALA A 102 -22.81 50.34 2.04
N THR A 103 -23.15 49.24 2.73
CA THR A 103 -22.22 48.47 3.56
C THR A 103 -21.67 47.25 2.82
N LEU A 104 -22.36 46.79 1.78
CA LEU A 104 -22.03 45.60 0.99
C LEU A 104 -21.88 45.97 -0.49
N HIS A 105 -21.08 45.21 -1.21
CA HIS A 105 -21.09 45.27 -2.67
C HIS A 105 -22.08 44.24 -3.21
N GLY A 106 -22.91 44.65 -4.17
CA GLY A 106 -23.82 43.75 -4.87
C GLY A 106 -23.42 43.57 -6.33
N ILE A 107 -23.41 42.34 -6.81
CA ILE A 107 -23.14 42.02 -8.21
C ILE A 107 -23.85 40.71 -8.58
N ARG A 108 -24.41 40.66 -9.79
CA ARG A 108 -24.96 39.43 -10.38
C ARG A 108 -24.33 39.20 -11.74
N ALA A 109 -24.21 37.94 -12.17
CA ALA A 109 -23.79 37.63 -13.52
C ALA A 109 -24.55 36.43 -14.08
N ARG A 110 -24.65 36.37 -15.41
CA ARG A 110 -25.24 35.26 -16.14
C ARG A 110 -24.38 34.96 -17.37
N GLY A 111 -24.26 33.69 -17.74
CA GLY A 111 -23.55 33.32 -18.96
C GLY A 111 -23.14 31.85 -19.02
N HIS A 112 -22.14 31.57 -19.84
CA HIS A 112 -21.65 30.22 -20.09
C HIS A 112 -20.18 30.09 -19.71
N ILE A 113 -19.82 28.98 -19.06
CA ILE A 113 -18.44 28.61 -18.75
C ILE A 113 -18.20 27.23 -19.36
N ARG A 114 -17.38 27.19 -20.42
CA ARG A 114 -17.04 25.96 -21.12
C ARG A 114 -15.63 26.06 -21.70
N GLU A 115 -14.67 25.61 -20.91
CA GLU A 115 -13.30 25.39 -21.36
C GLU A 115 -13.12 23.88 -21.52
N ASP A 116 -13.12 23.41 -22.77
CA ASP A 116 -13.07 21.97 -23.09
C ASP A 116 -11.78 21.33 -22.54
N LEU A 117 -11.85 20.04 -22.23
CA LEU A 117 -10.71 19.26 -21.73
C LEU A 117 -9.57 19.23 -22.77
N VAL A 118 -8.35 19.44 -22.29
CA VAL A 118 -7.14 19.37 -23.13
C VAL A 118 -6.14 18.41 -22.51
N GLU A 119 -5.52 17.57 -23.35
CA GLU A 119 -4.38 16.76 -22.94
C GLU A 119 -3.13 17.62 -22.72
N VAL A 120 -2.65 17.65 -21.48
CA VAL A 120 -1.36 18.20 -21.08
C VAL A 120 -0.34 17.06 -21.12
N GLY A 121 0.55 17.10 -22.10
CA GLY A 121 1.60 16.10 -22.28
C GLY A 121 2.86 16.42 -21.47
N SER A 122 3.31 15.45 -20.67
CA SER A 122 4.71 15.39 -20.21
C SER A 122 5.45 14.38 -21.09
N GLY A 123 6.66 14.73 -21.56
CA GLY A 123 7.46 13.85 -22.42
C GLY A 123 7.59 12.41 -21.90
N ALA A 124 7.77 11.47 -22.82
CA ALA A 124 7.76 10.02 -22.60
C ALA A 124 6.47 9.47 -21.94
N GLY A 125 5.32 9.77 -22.55
CA GLY A 125 4.16 8.87 -22.54
C GLY A 125 3.06 9.12 -21.52
N ARG A 126 3.09 10.16 -20.68
CA ARG A 126 1.96 10.48 -19.78
C ARG A 126 1.32 11.81 -20.15
N SER A 127 0.11 11.77 -20.72
CA SER A 127 -0.78 12.91 -20.85
C SER A 127 -1.88 12.84 -19.78
N PHE A 128 -2.24 14.00 -19.21
CA PHE A 128 -3.40 14.15 -18.33
C PHE A 128 -4.35 15.17 -18.94
N SER A 129 -5.65 14.97 -18.80
CA SER A 129 -6.63 15.97 -19.24
C SER A 129 -6.92 16.97 -18.13
N SER A 130 -6.87 18.27 -18.42
CA SER A 130 -7.25 19.31 -17.47
C SER A 130 -8.16 20.37 -18.10
N THR A 131 -8.87 21.10 -17.25
CA THR A 131 -9.71 22.24 -17.62
C THR A 131 -9.68 23.29 -16.49
N PRO A 132 -9.66 24.59 -16.82
CA PRO A 132 -9.85 25.67 -15.84
C PRO A 132 -11.27 25.74 -15.28
N GLY A 133 -12.27 25.27 -16.03
CA GLY A 133 -13.68 25.30 -15.63
C GLY A 133 -14.63 24.88 -16.75
N ILE A 134 -15.60 24.02 -16.44
CA ILE A 134 -16.56 23.51 -17.41
C ILE A 134 -17.93 23.23 -16.77
N ILE A 135 -18.99 23.62 -17.48
CA ILE A 135 -20.39 23.26 -17.17
C ILE A 135 -20.96 22.55 -18.40
N CYS A 136 -21.28 21.26 -18.26
CA CYS A 136 -21.88 20.47 -19.32
C CYS A 136 -22.82 19.38 -18.78
N ALA A 137 -23.42 18.60 -19.67
CA ALA A 137 -24.37 17.55 -19.29
C ALA A 137 -23.72 16.41 -18.51
N GLU A 138 -22.42 16.18 -18.71
CA GLU A 138 -21.63 15.14 -18.04
C GLU A 138 -21.30 15.51 -16.59
N GLY A 139 -21.10 16.80 -16.29
CA GLY A 139 -20.76 17.30 -14.96
C GLY A 139 -20.41 18.79 -14.93
N ILE A 140 -20.16 19.28 -13.73
CA ILE A 140 -19.69 20.64 -13.43
C ILE A 140 -18.37 20.55 -12.71
N PHE A 141 -17.38 21.32 -13.17
CA PHE A 141 -16.14 21.60 -12.46
C PHE A 141 -15.87 23.11 -12.54
N LEU A 142 -15.91 23.78 -11.39
CA LEU A 142 -15.57 25.20 -11.26
C LEU A 142 -14.54 25.34 -10.14
N GLY A 143 -13.35 25.86 -10.47
CA GLY A 143 -12.34 26.29 -9.51
C GLY A 143 -12.02 27.77 -9.65
N GLY A 144 -11.09 28.31 -8.88
CA GLY A 144 -10.64 29.70 -8.91
C GLY A 144 -10.13 30.12 -10.28
N ALA A 145 -9.42 29.23 -10.98
CA ALA A 145 -8.94 29.46 -12.35
C ALA A 145 -10.07 29.74 -13.35
N SER A 146 -11.30 29.27 -13.12
CA SER A 146 -12.44 29.59 -13.98
C SER A 146 -12.92 31.04 -13.85
N ALA A 147 -12.49 31.76 -12.81
CA ALA A 147 -12.98 33.11 -12.49
C ALA A 147 -14.52 33.21 -12.51
N TRP A 148 -15.19 32.19 -11.95
CA TRP A 148 -16.64 32.10 -11.95
C TRP A 148 -17.32 32.99 -10.90
N LEU A 149 -16.56 33.42 -9.88
CA LEU A 149 -16.98 34.37 -8.83
C LEU A 149 -16.04 35.59 -8.79
N PRO A 150 -16.53 36.75 -8.32
CA PRO A 150 -15.77 38.01 -8.31
C PRO A 150 -14.82 38.10 -7.10
N ILE A 151 -13.79 37.25 -7.08
CA ILE A 151 -12.78 37.20 -6.00
C ILE A 151 -11.62 38.14 -6.35
N PRO A 152 -11.27 39.12 -5.50
CA PRO A 152 -10.09 39.96 -5.71
C PRO A 152 -8.79 39.15 -5.67
N GLN A 153 -7.80 39.56 -6.46
CA GLN A 153 -6.49 38.91 -6.46
C GLN A 153 -5.81 38.99 -5.09
N GLU A 154 -4.99 37.98 -4.76
CA GLU A 154 -4.21 37.90 -3.52
C GLU A 154 -5.04 38.03 -2.22
N THR A 155 -6.34 37.72 -2.28
CA THR A 155 -7.27 37.82 -1.13
C THR A 155 -7.87 36.46 -0.80
N LEU A 156 -7.82 36.06 0.47
CA LEU A 156 -8.50 34.84 0.93
C LEU A 156 -10.01 35.07 0.99
N VAL A 157 -10.79 34.01 0.78
CA VAL A 157 -12.25 34.04 0.74
C VAL A 157 -12.87 33.14 1.82
N GLU A 158 -13.88 33.66 2.50
CA GLU A 158 -14.89 32.87 3.20
C GLU A 158 -16.18 32.92 2.38
N PHE A 159 -16.97 31.84 2.35
CA PHE A 159 -18.14 31.83 1.49
C PHE A 159 -19.34 31.08 2.05
N LYS A 160 -20.51 31.49 1.57
CA LYS A 160 -21.78 30.81 1.70
C LYS A 160 -22.47 30.81 0.34
N ILE A 161 -22.59 29.65 -0.28
CA ILE A 161 -23.24 29.49 -1.58
C ILE A 161 -24.48 28.62 -1.46
N GLU A 162 -25.59 29.08 -2.03
CA GLU A 162 -26.80 28.29 -2.21
C GLU A 162 -26.93 27.92 -3.69
N VAL A 163 -26.78 26.64 -3.99
CA VAL A 163 -26.72 26.13 -5.36
C VAL A 163 -28.04 25.44 -5.72
N SER A 164 -28.64 25.87 -6.82
CA SER A 164 -29.86 25.31 -7.41
C SER A 164 -29.53 24.43 -8.60
N LEU A 165 -29.67 23.12 -8.41
CA LEU A 165 -29.32 22.08 -9.39
C LEU A 165 -30.57 21.28 -9.82
N PRO A 166 -30.51 20.53 -10.94
CA PRO A 166 -31.55 19.57 -11.29
C PRO A 166 -31.75 18.50 -10.19
N PRO A 167 -32.94 17.87 -10.06
CA PRO A 167 -33.30 16.99 -8.92
C PRO A 167 -32.33 15.85 -8.60
N ARG A 168 -31.72 15.26 -9.64
CA ARG A 168 -30.81 14.10 -9.51
C ARG A 168 -29.36 14.50 -9.30
N TRP A 169 -29.01 15.77 -9.54
CA TRP A 169 -27.67 16.27 -9.37
C TRP A 169 -27.40 16.53 -7.90
N ARG A 170 -26.14 16.39 -7.49
CA ARG A 170 -25.63 16.76 -6.16
C ARG A 170 -24.37 17.59 -6.36
N GLY A 171 -24.23 18.63 -5.56
CA GLY A 171 -23.04 19.47 -5.51
C GLY A 171 -22.09 19.03 -4.42
N VAL A 172 -20.81 19.36 -4.59
CA VAL A 172 -19.74 19.22 -3.61
C VAL A 172 -18.92 20.51 -3.66
N SER A 173 -18.71 21.12 -2.50
CA SER A 173 -17.91 22.32 -2.30
C SER A 173 -17.06 22.15 -1.04
N GLN A 174 -16.15 23.10 -0.77
CA GLN A 174 -15.46 23.14 0.51
C GLN A 174 -16.43 23.45 1.67
N GLY A 175 -16.08 23.00 2.87
CA GLY A 175 -16.82 23.32 4.10
C GLY A 175 -18.00 22.40 4.40
N VAL A 176 -18.98 22.93 5.13
CA VAL A 176 -20.16 22.19 5.64
C VAL A 176 -21.33 22.36 4.68
N ARG A 177 -22.09 21.28 4.44
CA ARG A 177 -23.41 21.34 3.79
C ARG A 177 -24.48 21.62 4.85
N GLU A 178 -24.97 22.84 4.92
CA GLU A 178 -25.95 23.28 5.93
C GLU A 178 -27.39 22.84 5.61
N GLU A 179 -27.74 22.77 4.32
CA GLU A 179 -29.11 22.50 3.89
C GLU A 179 -29.13 21.64 2.62
N LEU A 180 -30.08 20.71 2.56
CA LEU A 180 -30.39 19.89 1.40
C LEU A 180 -31.90 19.74 1.30
N LYS A 181 -32.53 20.40 0.32
CA LYS A 181 -33.97 20.30 0.09
C LYS A 181 -34.30 20.20 -1.40
N ILE A 182 -35.49 19.68 -1.69
CA ILE A 182 -36.08 19.71 -3.03
C ILE A 182 -37.22 20.71 -3.00
N GLU A 183 -37.13 21.75 -3.81
CA GLU A 183 -38.12 22.83 -3.90
C GLU A 183 -38.37 23.16 -5.38
N ALA A 184 -39.63 23.34 -5.77
CA ALA A 184 -40.03 23.67 -7.14
C ALA A 184 -39.42 22.75 -8.23
N GLY A 185 -39.22 21.46 -7.91
CA GLY A 185 -38.62 20.49 -8.85
C GLY A 185 -37.13 20.70 -9.09
N ARG A 186 -36.42 21.40 -8.20
CA ARG A 186 -34.97 21.57 -8.19
C ARG A 186 -34.40 21.15 -6.85
N ARG A 187 -33.14 20.77 -6.83
CA ARG A 187 -32.38 20.55 -5.60
C ARG A 187 -31.71 21.85 -5.19
N LEU A 188 -31.94 22.27 -3.97
CA LEU A 188 -31.25 23.39 -3.33
C LEU A 188 -30.27 22.84 -2.30
N GLU A 189 -29.01 23.18 -2.46
CA GLU A 189 -27.93 22.80 -1.56
C GLU A 189 -27.21 24.04 -1.06
N ARG A 190 -27.02 24.14 0.25
CA ARG A 190 -26.28 25.26 0.83
C ARG A 190 -24.96 24.78 1.39
N TRP A 191 -23.88 25.41 0.93
CA TRP A 191 -22.51 25.15 1.35
C TRP A 191 -21.94 26.38 2.02
N SER A 192 -21.27 26.19 3.16
CA SER A 192 -20.63 27.26 3.92
C SER A 192 -19.21 26.89 4.33
N CYS A 193 -18.27 27.78 4.08
CA CYS A 193 -16.90 27.70 4.58
C CYS A 193 -16.56 29.00 5.29
N ASP A 194 -16.50 28.94 6.63
CA ASP A 194 -16.15 30.05 7.52
C ASP A 194 -14.64 30.14 7.80
N ARG A 195 -13.84 29.39 7.05
CA ARG A 195 -12.38 29.38 7.14
C ARG A 195 -11.81 30.05 5.89
N PRO A 196 -10.78 30.92 6.02
CA PRO A 196 -10.15 31.54 4.87
C PRO A 196 -9.66 30.50 3.85
N GLN A 197 -10.13 30.58 2.61
CA GLN A 197 -9.77 29.73 1.46
C GLN A 197 -9.03 30.56 0.40
N VAL A 198 -8.23 29.92 -0.44
CA VAL A 198 -7.60 30.60 -1.60
C VAL A 198 -8.59 30.75 -2.77
N GLU A 199 -9.52 29.81 -2.90
CA GLU A 199 -10.50 29.78 -4.00
C GLU A 199 -11.80 29.08 -3.58
N VAL A 200 -12.84 29.15 -4.42
CA VAL A 200 -14.13 28.46 -4.20
C VAL A 200 -14.33 27.41 -5.29
N PHE A 201 -14.45 26.14 -4.88
CA PHE A 201 -14.71 25.02 -5.76
C PHE A 201 -16.19 24.65 -5.77
N LEU A 202 -16.73 24.32 -6.94
CA LEU A 202 -18.03 23.69 -7.08
C LEU A 202 -17.96 22.56 -8.10
N ILE A 203 -18.14 21.34 -7.61
CA ILE A 203 -18.23 20.12 -8.43
C ILE A 203 -19.65 19.62 -8.32
N ALA A 204 -20.28 19.25 -9.44
CA ALA A 204 -21.60 18.65 -9.38
C ALA A 204 -21.84 17.65 -10.51
N ALA A 205 -22.59 16.60 -10.20
CA ALA A 205 -22.99 15.56 -11.14
C ALA A 205 -24.18 14.76 -10.57
N PRO A 206 -24.81 13.84 -11.32
CA PRO A 206 -25.81 12.92 -10.77
C PRO A 206 -25.17 11.83 -9.90
N PHE A 207 -24.64 12.21 -8.73
CA PHE A 207 -23.91 11.32 -7.82
C PHE A 207 -24.82 10.45 -6.94
N PHE A 208 -24.36 9.23 -6.68
CA PHE A 208 -24.67 8.42 -5.50
C PHE A 208 -23.74 8.85 -4.37
N GLU A 209 -24.31 9.04 -3.17
CA GLU A 209 -23.61 9.62 -2.02
C GLU A 209 -23.61 8.62 -0.87
N TYR A 210 -22.43 8.39 -0.30
CA TYR A 210 -22.19 7.55 0.86
C TYR A 210 -21.39 8.34 1.89
N HIS A 211 -21.65 8.10 3.18
CA HIS A 211 -20.96 8.81 4.25
C HIS A 211 -20.73 7.93 5.48
N ARG A 212 -19.70 8.28 6.26
CA ARG A 212 -19.37 7.67 7.55
C ARG A 212 -18.76 8.72 8.48
N THR A 213 -19.20 8.75 9.72
CA THR A 213 -18.60 9.62 10.74
C THR A 213 -17.29 9.02 11.26
N VAL A 214 -16.23 9.83 11.28
CA VAL A 214 -14.89 9.49 11.77
C VAL A 214 -14.47 10.55 12.78
N GLY A 215 -14.66 10.26 14.08
CA GLY A 215 -14.45 11.26 15.13
C GLY A 215 -15.38 12.46 14.94
N SER A 216 -14.81 13.66 14.76
CA SER A 216 -15.55 14.89 14.45
C SER A 216 -15.66 15.20 12.95
N VAL A 217 -15.14 14.33 12.08
CA VAL A 217 -15.07 14.53 10.63
C VAL A 217 -16.06 13.61 9.93
N GLU A 218 -16.73 14.08 8.89
CA GLU A 218 -17.55 13.25 8.01
C GLU A 218 -16.73 12.80 6.79
N ALA A 219 -16.46 11.50 6.70
CA ALA A 219 -15.92 10.90 5.48
C ALA A 219 -17.06 10.70 4.47
N GLN A 220 -16.86 11.10 3.22
CA GLN A 220 -17.87 11.02 2.16
C GLN A 220 -17.30 10.39 0.89
N ALA A 221 -18.17 9.76 0.10
CA ALA A 221 -17.86 9.28 -1.24
C ALA A 221 -19.01 9.63 -2.20
N PHE A 222 -18.70 10.36 -3.27
CA PHE A 222 -19.62 10.72 -4.34
C PHE A 222 -19.24 9.94 -5.59
N LEU A 223 -20.03 8.93 -5.93
CA LEU A 223 -19.79 8.04 -7.06
C LEU A 223 -20.81 8.29 -8.17
N ARG A 224 -20.40 8.12 -9.42
CA ARG A 224 -21.27 8.22 -10.60
C ARG A 224 -22.07 6.94 -10.84
N THR A 225 -21.65 5.84 -10.23
CA THR A 225 -22.34 4.55 -10.20
C THR A 225 -22.73 4.18 -8.77
N ASP A 226 -23.84 3.45 -8.61
CA ASP A 226 -24.23 2.89 -7.31
C ASP A 226 -23.31 1.72 -6.96
N ASP A 227 -22.20 2.01 -6.27
CA ASP A 227 -21.17 1.06 -5.90
C ASP A 227 -20.81 1.20 -4.41
N PRO A 228 -21.64 0.65 -3.51
CA PRO A 228 -21.41 0.74 -2.07
C PRO A 228 -20.11 0.04 -1.62
N ASN A 229 -19.62 -0.94 -2.37
CA ASN A 229 -18.38 -1.66 -2.06
C ASN A 229 -17.17 -0.76 -2.32
N LEU A 230 -17.15 -0.08 -3.46
CA LEU A 230 -16.11 0.90 -3.77
C LEU A 230 -16.15 2.06 -2.77
N ALA A 231 -17.34 2.60 -2.49
CA ALA A 231 -17.50 3.68 -1.51
C ALA A 231 -16.95 3.29 -0.13
N SER A 232 -17.28 2.08 0.35
CA SER A 232 -16.84 1.61 1.66
C SER A 232 -15.32 1.52 1.77
N LYS A 233 -14.61 1.05 0.72
CA LYS A 233 -13.14 1.02 0.68
C LYS A 233 -12.54 2.41 0.88
N TYR A 234 -13.11 3.42 0.24
CA TYR A 234 -12.65 4.80 0.36
C TYR A 234 -13.02 5.47 1.68
N LEU A 235 -14.20 5.19 2.21
CA LEU A 235 -14.60 5.66 3.54
C LEU A 235 -13.71 5.07 4.64
N GLU A 236 -13.35 3.79 4.53
CA GLU A 236 -12.41 3.12 5.44
C GLU A 236 -11.00 3.69 5.31
N GLY A 237 -10.47 3.80 4.08
CA GLY A 237 -9.17 4.41 3.84
C GLY A 237 -9.10 5.86 4.38
N THR A 238 -10.16 6.65 4.15
CA THR A 238 -10.28 8.01 4.72
C THR A 238 -10.18 7.96 6.24
N ALA A 239 -10.91 7.05 6.89
CA ALA A 239 -10.89 6.95 8.35
C ALA A 239 -9.49 6.62 8.88
N GLN A 240 -8.80 5.65 8.27
CA GLN A 240 -7.45 5.24 8.68
C GLN A 240 -6.42 6.35 8.51
N TYR A 241 -6.45 7.06 7.37
CA TYR A 241 -5.49 8.11 7.09
C TYR A 241 -5.78 9.39 7.87
N LEU A 242 -7.05 9.75 8.10
CA LEU A 242 -7.40 10.84 9.00
C LEU A 242 -6.92 10.55 10.42
N ASP A 243 -7.13 9.35 10.95
CA ASP A 243 -6.62 8.98 12.28
C ASP A 243 -5.08 9.06 12.34
N MET A 244 -4.40 8.49 11.35
CA MET A 244 -2.94 8.53 11.25
C MET A 244 -2.40 9.97 11.25
N TYR A 245 -2.92 10.83 10.37
CA TYR A 245 -2.47 12.21 10.25
C TYR A 245 -2.92 13.10 11.42
N ASN A 246 -4.08 12.83 12.03
CA ASN A 246 -4.49 13.52 13.25
C ASN A 246 -3.51 13.28 14.40
N ARG A 247 -3.06 12.04 14.58
CA ARG A 247 -2.04 11.69 15.59
C ARG A 247 -0.68 12.28 15.26
N LEU A 248 -0.30 12.29 13.99
CA LEU A 248 1.01 12.79 13.54
C LEU A 248 1.11 14.32 13.57
N LEU A 249 0.12 15.04 13.02
CA LEU A 249 0.20 16.48 12.72
C LEU A 249 -0.75 17.35 13.54
N GLY A 250 -1.79 16.74 14.12
CA GLY A 250 -2.84 17.43 14.84
C GLY A 250 -4.17 17.46 14.07
N PRO A 251 -5.23 18.05 14.66
CA PRO A 251 -6.60 17.88 14.21
C PRO A 251 -6.84 18.36 12.78
N TYR A 252 -7.54 17.53 12.00
CA TYR A 252 -7.96 17.81 10.63
C TYR A 252 -8.67 19.18 10.53
N PRO A 253 -8.33 20.03 9.53
CA PRO A 253 -8.78 21.42 9.49
C PRO A 253 -10.24 21.61 9.08
N TYR A 254 -10.88 20.58 8.50
CA TYR A 254 -12.22 20.66 7.92
C TYR A 254 -13.22 19.76 8.65
N SER A 255 -14.51 19.99 8.41
CA SER A 255 -15.60 19.17 8.95
C SER A 255 -15.82 17.87 8.18
N LYS A 256 -15.35 17.80 6.92
CA LYS A 256 -15.50 16.64 6.05
C LYS A 256 -14.27 16.38 5.20
N PHE A 257 -14.11 15.14 4.75
CA PHE A 257 -13.27 14.79 3.62
C PHE A 257 -14.07 13.93 2.64
N ALA A 258 -14.12 14.30 1.35
CA ALA A 258 -14.86 13.54 0.35
C ALA A 258 -13.96 12.96 -0.76
N LEU A 259 -14.15 11.70 -1.12
CA LEU A 259 -13.82 11.23 -2.46
C LEU A 259 -14.93 11.68 -3.43
N VAL A 260 -14.56 12.28 -4.55
CA VAL A 260 -15.48 12.62 -5.64
C VAL A 260 -15.01 11.96 -6.93
N GLU A 261 -15.86 11.13 -7.53
CA GLU A 261 -15.59 10.50 -8.83
C GLU A 261 -15.78 11.50 -9.96
N ASN A 262 -14.77 11.63 -10.80
CA ASN A 262 -14.81 12.50 -11.97
C ASN A 262 -15.36 11.78 -13.22
N TRP A 263 -15.62 12.52 -14.30
CA TRP A 263 -16.01 11.94 -15.60
C TRP A 263 -14.86 11.85 -16.62
N TRP A 264 -13.68 12.36 -16.27
CA TRP A 264 -12.42 12.16 -17.00
C TRP A 264 -11.32 11.71 -16.03
N GLU A 265 -10.21 11.21 -16.55
CA GLU A 265 -9.09 10.79 -15.69
C GLU A 265 -8.38 12.01 -15.09
N SER A 266 -8.49 12.16 -13.76
CA SER A 266 -7.91 13.24 -12.97
C SER A 266 -7.32 12.75 -11.66
N GLY A 267 -6.52 13.60 -11.00
CA GLY A 267 -6.01 13.40 -9.65
C GLY A 267 -5.77 14.74 -8.97
N TYR A 268 -6.83 15.33 -8.41
CA TYR A 268 -6.75 16.66 -7.77
C TYR A 268 -7.04 16.59 -6.27
N GLY A 269 -6.15 17.16 -5.46
CA GLY A 269 -6.33 17.34 -4.02
C GLY A 269 -6.87 18.73 -3.70
N MET A 270 -8.14 18.81 -3.30
CA MET A 270 -8.82 20.06 -2.96
C MET A 270 -9.05 20.18 -1.44
N PRO A 271 -9.33 21.40 -0.93
CA PRO A 271 -9.66 21.54 0.48
C PRO A 271 -10.96 20.80 0.80
N SER A 272 -10.88 19.83 1.73
CA SER A 272 -11.96 18.95 2.17
C SER A 272 -12.44 17.87 1.20
N PHE A 273 -11.79 17.66 0.05
CA PHE A 273 -12.13 16.56 -0.87
C PHE A 273 -11.08 16.34 -1.97
N THR A 274 -11.14 15.20 -2.65
CA THR A 274 -10.31 14.90 -3.82
C THR A 274 -11.17 14.48 -5.00
N LEU A 275 -10.77 14.86 -6.22
CA LEU A 275 -11.46 14.52 -7.47
C LEU A 275 -10.60 13.57 -8.30
N LEU A 276 -11.02 12.32 -8.36
CA LEU A 276 -10.27 11.24 -8.97
C LEU A 276 -11.00 10.65 -10.19
N GLY A 277 -10.22 10.24 -11.18
CA GLY A 277 -10.73 9.65 -12.41
C GLY A 277 -11.46 8.32 -12.21
N PRO A 278 -12.44 7.99 -13.07
CA PRO A 278 -13.25 6.79 -12.92
C PRO A 278 -12.41 5.50 -13.03
N GLN A 279 -11.39 5.44 -13.90
CA GLN A 279 -10.51 4.27 -13.92
C GLN A 279 -9.59 4.25 -12.71
N VAL A 280 -9.01 5.41 -12.36
CA VAL A 280 -8.09 5.54 -11.22
C VAL A 280 -8.72 5.03 -9.92
N ILE A 281 -9.96 5.41 -9.60
CA ILE A 281 -10.56 5.01 -8.32
C ILE A 281 -10.78 3.50 -8.17
N ARG A 282 -10.77 2.76 -9.28
CA ARG A 282 -10.98 1.31 -9.29
C ARG A 282 -9.65 0.53 -9.22
N LEU A 283 -8.50 1.22 -9.27
CA LEU A 283 -7.19 0.58 -9.16
C LEU A 283 -6.86 0.31 -7.67
N PRO A 284 -6.65 -0.95 -7.25
CA PRO A 284 -6.50 -1.30 -5.84
C PRO A 284 -5.36 -0.59 -5.12
N PHE A 285 -4.26 -0.30 -5.83
CA PHE A 285 -3.08 0.30 -5.23
C PHE A 285 -3.25 1.79 -4.88
N ILE A 286 -4.25 2.49 -5.44
CA ILE A 286 -4.43 3.94 -5.24
C ILE A 286 -4.68 4.27 -3.78
N LEU A 287 -5.41 3.41 -3.06
CA LEU A 287 -5.65 3.55 -1.62
C LEU A 287 -4.36 3.56 -0.79
N ARG A 288 -3.27 2.95 -1.30
CA ARG A 288 -1.96 2.86 -0.61
C ARG A 288 -0.87 3.69 -1.29
N SER A 289 -1.20 4.45 -2.32
CA SER A 289 -0.24 5.33 -3.01
C SER A 289 -0.72 6.77 -3.01
N SER A 290 -1.59 7.14 -3.94
CA SER A 290 -1.94 8.54 -4.20
C SER A 290 -3.03 9.05 -3.27
N TYR A 291 -3.96 8.20 -2.85
CA TYR A 291 -5.06 8.62 -1.98
C TYR A 291 -4.61 9.25 -0.63
N PRO A 292 -3.68 8.65 0.13
CA PRO A 292 -3.15 9.28 1.35
C PRO A 292 -2.43 10.60 1.09
N HIS A 293 -1.77 10.75 -0.07
CA HIS A 293 -1.16 12.00 -0.51
C HIS A 293 -2.21 13.12 -0.63
N GLU A 294 -3.33 12.83 -1.31
CA GLU A 294 -4.44 13.80 -1.47
C GLU A 294 -5.11 14.15 -0.14
N ILE A 295 -5.24 13.19 0.78
CA ILE A 295 -5.75 13.46 2.13
C ILE A 295 -4.79 14.41 2.86
N LEU A 296 -3.49 14.13 2.81
CA LEU A 296 -2.47 14.89 3.52
C LEU A 296 -2.37 16.35 3.04
N HIS A 297 -2.67 16.62 1.77
CA HIS A 297 -2.75 17.99 1.26
C HIS A 297 -3.76 18.89 2.03
N ASN A 298 -4.67 18.31 2.82
CA ASN A 298 -5.54 19.09 3.67
C ASN A 298 -4.79 19.80 4.81
N TRP A 299 -3.69 19.25 5.30
CA TRP A 299 -2.79 19.95 6.20
C TRP A 299 -1.87 20.89 5.40
N TRP A 300 -1.28 20.39 4.31
CA TRP A 300 -0.28 21.12 3.51
C TRP A 300 -0.82 21.51 2.14
N GLY A 301 -0.85 22.80 1.81
CA GLY A 301 -1.35 23.30 0.53
C GLY A 301 -2.82 23.70 0.57
N ASN A 302 -3.69 22.94 1.27
CA ASN A 302 -5.12 23.28 1.38
C ASN A 302 -5.52 23.88 2.72
N SER A 303 -4.66 23.95 3.74
CA SER A 303 -4.95 24.76 4.94
C SER A 303 -3.75 25.55 5.42
N VAL A 304 -2.53 25.03 5.31
CA VAL A 304 -1.33 25.87 5.30
C VAL A 304 -0.95 26.13 3.86
N TYR A 305 -1.20 27.34 3.38
CA TYR A 305 -1.04 27.70 1.97
C TYR A 305 0.44 27.96 1.64
N VAL A 306 0.82 27.71 0.39
CA VAL A 306 2.20 27.95 -0.07
C VAL A 306 2.37 29.44 -0.41
N ALA A 307 3.31 30.11 0.25
CA ALA A 307 3.77 31.43 -0.20
C ALA A 307 4.57 31.26 -1.50
N VAL A 308 3.96 31.60 -2.64
CA VAL A 308 4.48 31.26 -3.99
C VAL A 308 5.88 31.83 -4.22
N GLU A 309 6.20 33.00 -3.68
CA GLU A 309 7.52 33.62 -3.78
C GLU A 309 8.62 32.80 -3.07
N GLY A 310 8.25 32.02 -2.04
CA GLY A 310 9.16 31.20 -1.25
C GLY A 310 9.43 29.80 -1.81
N GLY A 311 8.73 29.40 -2.87
CA GLY A 311 8.83 28.05 -3.45
C GLY A 311 7.88 27.03 -2.82
N ASN A 312 7.46 26.05 -3.62
CA ASN A 312 6.49 25.03 -3.21
C ASN A 312 7.16 23.95 -2.33
N TRP A 313 7.11 24.15 -1.02
CA TRP A 313 7.57 23.19 -0.01
C TRP A 313 6.61 22.02 0.20
N CYS A 314 5.32 22.23 -0.12
CA CYS A 314 4.22 21.33 0.21
C CYS A 314 4.36 19.97 -0.49
N GLU A 315 4.70 19.94 -1.78
CA GLU A 315 4.79 18.70 -2.55
C GLU A 315 5.81 17.71 -1.98
N GLY A 316 7.02 18.19 -1.69
CA GLY A 316 8.09 17.35 -1.13
C GLY A 316 7.80 16.86 0.28
N LEU A 317 7.20 17.71 1.13
CA LEU A 317 6.81 17.31 2.49
C LEU A 317 5.64 16.31 2.47
N THR A 318 4.67 16.51 1.58
CA THR A 318 3.54 15.61 1.39
C THR A 318 4.01 14.25 0.87
N ALA A 319 4.87 14.23 -0.15
CA ALA A 319 5.49 13.00 -0.63
C ALA A 319 6.32 12.29 0.44
N TYR A 320 6.96 13.03 1.36
CA TYR A 320 7.72 12.45 2.47
C TYR A 320 6.79 11.77 3.50
N LEU A 321 5.71 12.43 3.88
CA LEU A 321 4.79 11.98 4.94
C LEU A 321 3.62 11.10 4.43
N ALA A 322 3.51 10.88 3.11
CA ALA A 322 2.57 9.96 2.50
C ALA A 322 3.32 8.86 1.74
N ASP A 323 3.82 9.17 0.54
CA ASP A 323 4.37 8.18 -0.39
C ASP A 323 5.57 7.42 0.20
N HIS A 324 6.53 8.15 0.75
CA HIS A 324 7.71 7.57 1.41
C HIS A 324 7.34 6.91 2.73
N LEU A 325 6.54 7.56 3.58
CA LEU A 325 6.17 7.03 4.90
C LEU A 325 5.44 5.68 4.81
N ILE A 326 4.55 5.50 3.82
CA ILE A 326 3.88 4.22 3.60
C ILE A 326 4.90 3.13 3.22
N LYS A 327 5.88 3.46 2.37
CA LYS A 327 6.97 2.52 2.02
C LYS A 327 7.92 2.28 3.18
N GLU A 328 8.18 3.26 4.03
CA GLU A 328 8.93 3.07 5.28
C GLU A 328 8.20 2.09 6.22
N GLY A 329 6.87 2.21 6.35
CA GLY A 329 6.06 1.26 7.13
C GLY A 329 6.05 -0.17 6.58
N GLU A 330 6.31 -0.35 5.28
CA GLU A 330 6.52 -1.63 4.62
C GLU A 330 7.98 -2.15 4.74
N GLY A 331 8.88 -1.44 5.44
CA GLY A 331 10.32 -1.76 5.50
C GLY A 331 11.11 -1.39 4.24
N ARG A 332 10.49 -0.67 3.30
CA ARG A 332 11.01 -0.33 1.97
C ARG A 332 11.35 1.16 1.81
N GLY A 333 11.46 1.90 2.92
CA GLY A 333 11.75 3.34 2.90
C GLY A 333 13.07 3.68 2.22
N TRP A 334 14.11 2.85 2.41
CA TRP A 334 15.42 3.03 1.77
C TRP A 334 15.37 2.81 0.25
N GLU A 335 14.56 1.86 -0.23
CA GLU A 335 14.36 1.62 -1.66
C GLU A 335 13.71 2.84 -2.31
N TYR A 336 12.71 3.44 -1.64
CA TYR A 336 12.05 4.65 -2.11
C TYR A 336 13.02 5.82 -2.20
N ARG A 337 13.86 6.04 -1.16
CA ARG A 337 14.90 7.09 -1.19
C ARG A 337 15.91 6.85 -2.30
N ARG A 338 16.41 5.63 -2.47
CA ARG A 338 17.29 5.26 -3.59
C ARG A 338 16.66 5.60 -4.94
N ASP A 339 15.40 5.23 -5.13
CA ASP A 339 14.67 5.52 -6.38
C ASP A 339 14.51 7.03 -6.62
N VAL A 340 14.32 7.84 -5.55
CA VAL A 340 14.33 9.31 -5.61
C VAL A 340 15.68 9.84 -6.08
N LEU A 341 16.78 9.40 -5.46
CA LEU A 341 18.14 9.85 -5.84
C LEU A 341 18.51 9.42 -7.26
N LYS A 342 18.09 8.22 -7.66
CA LYS A 342 18.24 7.73 -9.03
C LYS A 342 17.51 8.63 -10.02
N LYS A 343 16.25 9.01 -9.76
CA LYS A 343 15.51 9.94 -10.64
C LYS A 343 16.29 11.24 -10.86
N TYR A 344 16.85 11.81 -9.79
CA TYR A 344 17.70 13.01 -9.89
C TYR A 344 18.93 12.77 -10.78
N ARG A 345 19.65 11.65 -10.60
CA ARG A 345 20.79 11.28 -11.45
C ARG A 345 20.41 11.10 -12.94
N SER A 346 19.26 10.47 -13.23
CA SER A 346 18.85 10.12 -14.58
C SER A 346 18.20 11.29 -15.34
N TYR A 347 17.44 12.16 -14.66
CA TYR A 347 16.63 13.19 -15.30
C TYR A 347 17.16 14.62 -15.17
N VAL A 348 18.07 14.92 -14.24
CA VAL A 348 18.60 16.28 -14.05
C VAL A 348 19.96 16.42 -14.73
N LYS A 349 19.96 16.92 -15.97
CA LYS A 349 21.16 17.20 -16.76
C LYS A 349 21.69 18.60 -16.48
N GLU A 350 22.85 18.92 -17.04
CA GLU A 350 23.44 20.26 -16.94
C GLU A 350 22.47 21.32 -17.51
N GLY A 351 22.14 22.32 -16.70
CA GLY A 351 21.18 23.38 -17.03
C GLY A 351 19.70 23.05 -16.78
N GLU A 352 19.37 21.83 -16.32
CA GLU A 352 17.99 21.44 -15.96
C GLU A 352 17.74 21.43 -14.44
N ASP A 353 18.78 21.60 -13.63
CA ASP A 353 18.66 21.78 -12.16
C ASP A 353 18.26 23.21 -11.81
N PHE A 354 17.63 23.39 -10.65
CA PHE A 354 17.18 24.70 -10.17
C PHE A 354 17.02 24.72 -8.63
N PRO A 355 17.08 25.90 -7.99
CA PRO A 355 16.81 26.04 -6.56
C PRO A 355 15.37 25.64 -6.20
N LEU A 356 15.15 25.00 -5.04
CA LEU A 356 13.79 24.67 -4.57
C LEU A 356 12.90 25.91 -4.40
N ARG A 357 13.50 27.07 -4.13
CA ARG A 357 12.76 28.35 -4.06
C ARG A 357 12.06 28.72 -5.38
N GLU A 358 12.55 28.21 -6.51
CA GLU A 358 11.96 28.44 -7.83
C GLU A 358 10.92 27.38 -8.20
N PHE A 359 10.79 26.29 -7.43
CA PHE A 359 9.81 25.25 -7.71
C PHE A 359 8.38 25.78 -7.56
N ARG A 360 7.53 25.49 -8.54
CA ARG A 360 6.10 25.85 -8.56
C ARG A 360 5.22 24.61 -8.71
N SER A 361 5.44 23.85 -9.76
CA SER A 361 4.72 22.61 -10.06
C SER A 361 5.57 21.69 -10.95
N ARG A 362 5.14 20.42 -11.07
CA ARG A 362 5.79 19.44 -11.95
C ARG A 362 5.32 19.58 -13.39
N HIS A 363 6.26 19.65 -14.33
CA HIS A 363 5.97 19.56 -15.76
C HIS A 363 6.96 18.68 -16.56
N SER A 364 8.03 18.18 -15.92
CA SER A 364 9.03 17.28 -16.50
C SER A 364 9.65 16.36 -15.45
N GLY A 365 10.36 15.32 -15.89
CA GLY A 365 11.11 14.43 -15.00
C GLY A 365 12.15 15.17 -14.14
N ALA A 366 12.79 16.21 -14.68
CA ALA A 366 13.73 17.05 -13.93
C ALA A 366 13.01 17.83 -12.81
N THR A 367 11.89 18.48 -13.12
CA THR A 367 11.11 19.21 -12.08
C THR A 367 10.53 18.29 -11.01
N GLU A 368 10.17 17.05 -11.36
CA GLU A 368 9.76 16.05 -10.36
C GLU A 368 10.94 15.69 -9.44
N ALA A 369 12.09 15.38 -10.03
CA ALA A 369 13.27 14.95 -9.28
C ALA A 369 13.79 16.04 -8.33
N VAL A 370 13.73 17.31 -8.73
CA VAL A 370 14.11 18.44 -7.88
C VAL A 370 12.98 18.78 -6.91
N GLY A 371 11.81 19.19 -7.40
CA GLY A 371 10.72 19.73 -6.59
C GLY A 371 10.14 18.74 -5.57
N TYR A 372 9.95 17.48 -5.97
CA TYR A 372 9.52 16.42 -5.05
C TYR A 372 10.74 15.75 -4.41
N GLY A 373 11.69 15.29 -5.22
CA GLY A 373 12.78 14.42 -4.75
C GLY A 373 13.77 15.11 -3.80
N LYS A 374 14.34 16.25 -4.20
CA LYS A 374 15.28 17.01 -3.36
C LYS A 374 14.61 17.56 -2.11
N SER A 375 13.38 18.08 -2.25
CA SER A 375 12.59 18.57 -1.12
C SER A 375 12.26 17.46 -0.11
N LEU A 376 11.82 16.27 -0.57
CA LEU A 376 11.59 15.10 0.29
C LEU A 376 12.84 14.70 1.07
N MET A 377 14.00 14.64 0.38
CA MET A 377 15.25 14.26 1.02
C MET A 377 15.76 15.32 2.00
N LEU A 378 15.48 16.61 1.77
CA LEU A 378 15.74 17.68 2.75
C LEU A 378 15.02 17.38 4.08
N TRP A 379 13.72 17.06 4.04
CA TRP A 379 12.95 16.73 5.24
C TRP A 379 13.44 15.44 5.92
N HIS A 380 13.82 14.44 5.13
CA HIS A 380 14.42 13.22 5.66
C HIS A 380 15.74 13.46 6.40
N MET A 381 16.63 14.27 5.82
CA MET A 381 17.90 14.63 6.45
C MET A 381 17.67 15.43 7.74
N LEU A 382 16.72 16.37 7.75
CA LEU A 382 16.36 17.13 8.95
C LEU A 382 15.82 16.22 10.06
N ARG A 383 14.89 15.30 9.76
CA ARG A 383 14.39 14.30 10.72
C ARG A 383 15.54 13.45 11.30
N ARG A 384 16.56 13.12 10.50
CA ARG A 384 17.75 12.39 11.00
C ARG A 384 18.58 13.24 11.95
N MET A 385 18.76 14.53 11.65
CA MET A 385 19.56 15.44 12.47
C MET A 385 18.93 15.68 13.84
N ILE A 386 17.62 15.95 13.89
CA ILE A 386 16.94 16.38 15.15
C ILE A 386 16.18 15.27 15.87
N GLY A 387 16.03 14.10 15.25
CA GLY A 387 15.25 12.98 15.79
C GLY A 387 13.75 13.10 15.53
N ASP A 388 13.03 11.99 15.76
CA ASP A 388 11.61 11.85 15.39
C ASP A 388 10.71 12.74 16.25
N ASP A 389 10.96 12.81 17.56
CA ASP A 389 10.13 13.59 18.50
C ASP A 389 10.16 15.09 18.19
N ALA A 390 11.35 15.67 18.00
CA ALA A 390 11.51 17.09 17.67
C ALA A 390 10.96 17.41 16.28
N PHE A 391 11.15 16.51 15.31
CA PHE A 391 10.60 16.66 13.97
C PHE A 391 9.06 16.69 13.98
N ILE A 392 8.43 15.74 14.67
CA ILE A 392 6.97 15.70 14.83
C ILE A 392 6.48 16.96 15.56
N ALA A 393 7.11 17.32 16.68
CA ALA A 393 6.71 18.49 17.47
C ALA A 393 6.80 19.80 16.65
N GLY A 394 7.86 19.97 15.84
CA GLY A 394 8.03 21.12 14.96
C GLY A 394 6.97 21.17 13.85
N LEU A 395 6.61 20.04 13.23
CA LEU A 395 5.53 19.98 12.25
C LEU A 395 4.16 20.31 12.86
N GLN A 396 3.87 19.79 14.07
CA GLN A 396 2.63 20.08 14.79
C GLN A 396 2.53 21.55 15.18
N ASP A 397 3.63 22.16 15.59
CA ASP A 397 3.68 23.57 15.94
C ASP A 397 3.57 24.48 14.71
N PHE A 398 4.28 24.14 13.63
CA PHE A 398 4.16 24.79 12.33
C PHE A 398 2.69 24.79 11.85
N TYR A 399 2.05 23.62 11.85
CA TYR A 399 0.64 23.49 11.48
C TYR A 399 -0.24 24.39 12.35
N ARG A 400 -0.08 24.35 13.66
CA ARG A 400 -0.88 25.14 14.61
C ARG A 400 -0.75 26.64 14.37
N LYS A 401 0.46 27.13 14.07
CA LYS A 401 0.77 28.55 13.87
C LYS A 401 0.33 29.06 12.49
N GLN A 402 0.45 28.23 11.45
CA GLN A 402 0.26 28.64 10.05
C GLN A 402 -1.06 28.19 9.41
N ARG A 403 -1.92 27.48 10.14
CA ARG A 403 -3.24 27.08 9.64
C ARG A 403 -4.06 28.30 9.17
N PHE A 404 -4.55 28.21 7.94
CA PHE A 404 -5.25 29.22 7.14
C PHE A 404 -4.42 30.47 6.83
N ARG A 405 -3.10 30.30 6.64
CA ARG A 405 -2.14 31.35 6.26
C ARG A 405 -1.18 30.84 5.19
N HIS A 406 -0.54 31.76 4.48
CA HIS A 406 0.58 31.43 3.59
C HIS A 406 1.86 31.25 4.40
N ALA A 407 2.62 30.21 4.09
CA ALA A 407 3.88 29.87 4.73
C ALA A 407 4.94 29.46 3.71
N SER A 408 6.20 29.55 4.11
CA SER A 408 7.39 29.30 3.30
C SER A 408 8.29 28.20 3.91
N PHE A 409 9.37 27.84 3.21
CA PHE A 409 10.43 26.98 3.77
C PHE A 409 11.04 27.57 5.06
N ASP A 410 11.15 28.90 5.16
CA ASP A 410 11.71 29.58 6.33
C ASP A 410 10.83 29.38 7.57
N ASP A 411 9.51 29.49 7.43
CA ASP A 411 8.57 29.27 8.53
C ASP A 411 8.64 27.84 9.07
N LEU A 412 8.85 26.85 8.19
CA LEU A 412 9.10 25.46 8.56
C LEU A 412 10.44 25.29 9.29
N ALA A 413 11.49 25.92 8.77
CA ALA A 413 12.81 25.89 9.40
C ALA A 413 12.77 26.46 10.82
N ASP A 414 12.08 27.59 11.01
CA ASP A 414 11.94 28.24 12.31
C ASP A 414 11.17 27.35 13.31
N ALA A 415 10.06 26.72 12.87
CA ALA A 415 9.30 25.82 13.73
C ALA A 415 10.08 24.56 14.13
N LEU A 416 10.83 23.96 13.20
CA LEU A 416 11.71 22.84 13.50
C LEU A 416 12.87 23.24 14.42
N SER A 417 13.40 24.46 14.25
CA SER A 417 14.48 24.99 15.09
C SER A 417 14.02 25.22 16.53
N GLU A 418 12.80 25.75 16.70
CA GLU A 418 12.20 25.93 18.03
C GLU A 418 11.96 24.59 18.73
N ALA A 419 11.52 23.56 17.98
CA ALA A 419 11.26 22.24 18.53
C ALA A 419 12.53 21.44 18.87
N SER A 420 13.60 21.58 18.08
CA SER A 420 14.87 20.89 18.31
C SER A 420 15.78 21.62 19.31
N GLY A 421 15.63 22.95 19.44
CA GLY A 421 16.57 23.80 20.17
C GLY A 421 17.86 24.12 19.39
N GLU A 422 17.92 23.76 18.11
CA GLU A 422 19.05 24.02 17.21
C GLU A 422 18.64 24.96 16.07
N ASP A 423 19.49 25.89 15.64
CA ASP A 423 19.19 26.76 14.49
C ASP A 423 19.39 26.00 13.17
N LEU A 424 18.27 25.58 12.56
CA LEU A 424 18.25 24.82 11.31
C LEU A 424 18.15 25.71 10.07
N ARG A 425 17.95 27.02 10.24
CA ARG A 425 17.75 27.95 9.12
C ARG A 425 18.93 27.96 8.15
N PRO A 426 20.22 27.99 8.59
CA PRO A 426 21.36 27.93 7.68
C PRO A 426 21.38 26.65 6.82
N PHE A 427 20.98 25.52 7.39
CA PHE A 427 20.92 24.24 6.68
C PHE A 427 19.82 24.28 5.61
N VAL A 428 18.60 24.68 5.99
CA VAL A 428 17.46 24.78 5.06
C VAL A 428 17.77 25.76 3.92
N THR A 429 18.26 26.96 4.23
CA THR A 429 18.64 27.96 3.22
C THR A 429 19.64 27.39 2.21
N THR A 430 20.66 26.68 2.69
CA THR A 430 21.67 26.06 1.81
C THR A 430 21.04 25.10 0.81
N TRP A 431 20.10 24.26 1.25
CA TRP A 431 19.45 23.26 0.40
C TRP A 431 18.33 23.83 -0.49
N VAL A 432 17.70 24.92 -0.06
CA VAL A 432 16.59 25.57 -0.78
C VAL A 432 17.10 26.52 -1.87
N GLU A 433 18.19 27.23 -1.62
CA GLU A 433 18.72 28.26 -2.53
C GLU A 433 19.77 27.73 -3.51
N ARG A 434 20.46 26.63 -3.22
CA ARG A 434 21.53 26.11 -4.08
C ARG A 434 21.06 25.00 -5.00
N GLU A 435 21.49 25.05 -6.25
CA GLU A 435 21.47 23.94 -7.20
C GLU A 435 22.52 22.87 -6.83
N GLY A 436 22.39 21.69 -7.44
CA GLY A 436 23.34 20.59 -7.32
C GLY A 436 23.08 19.66 -6.15
N ALA A 437 23.95 18.65 -6.06
CA ALA A 437 23.99 17.64 -5.01
C ALA A 437 25.45 17.25 -4.72
N PRO A 438 25.78 16.83 -3.48
CA PRO A 438 27.10 16.31 -3.16
C PRO A 438 27.40 15.01 -3.92
N GLU A 439 28.66 14.83 -4.30
CA GLU A 439 29.22 13.59 -4.84
C GLU A 439 30.28 13.11 -3.84
N LEU A 440 30.17 11.87 -3.36
CA LEU A 440 31.04 11.36 -2.31
C LEU A 440 32.05 10.35 -2.86
N GLU A 441 33.29 10.47 -2.42
CA GLU A 441 34.34 9.48 -2.61
C GLU A 441 34.82 9.00 -1.23
N MET A 442 35.00 7.69 -1.10
CA MET A 442 35.51 7.06 0.11
C MET A 442 36.88 6.44 -0.15
N ALA A 443 37.82 6.64 0.78
CA ALA A 443 39.06 5.88 0.85
C ALA A 443 39.29 5.34 2.26
N LEU A 444 39.55 4.04 2.39
CA LEU A 444 39.98 3.42 3.65
C LEU A 444 41.51 3.54 3.76
N THR A 445 42.00 4.04 4.88
CA THR A 445 43.44 4.20 5.16
C THR A 445 43.81 3.52 6.47
N ASP A 446 44.88 2.72 6.45
CA ASP A 446 45.58 2.27 7.65
C ASP A 446 46.59 3.34 8.06
N TYR A 447 46.38 3.97 9.21
CA TYR A 447 47.25 5.04 9.69
C TYR A 447 48.12 4.55 10.86
N HIS A 448 49.43 4.72 10.72
CA HIS A 448 50.39 4.54 11.80
C HIS A 448 50.80 5.91 12.37
N SER A 449 50.36 6.26 13.59
CA SER A 449 50.96 7.38 14.30
C SER A 449 52.28 6.93 14.93
N VAL A 450 53.37 7.65 14.64
CA VAL A 450 54.68 7.38 15.26
C VAL A 450 54.55 7.50 16.78
N GLY A 451 54.70 6.38 17.50
CA GLY A 451 54.70 6.34 18.97
C GLY A 451 53.51 5.63 19.63
N VAL A 452 52.53 5.12 18.86
CA VAL A 452 51.41 4.30 19.37
C VAL A 452 51.52 2.88 18.78
N ALA A 453 51.35 1.85 19.61
CA ALA A 453 51.58 0.45 19.24
C ALA A 453 50.39 -0.21 18.50
N GLU A 454 49.25 0.47 18.38
CA GLU A 454 48.01 -0.08 17.82
C GLU A 454 47.69 0.51 16.43
N HIS A 455 47.21 -0.35 15.52
CA HIS A 455 46.75 0.04 14.18
C HIS A 455 45.44 0.84 14.30
N THR A 456 45.41 2.09 13.82
CA THR A 456 44.16 2.86 13.72
C THR A 456 43.67 2.89 12.29
N TRP A 457 42.46 2.42 12.05
CA TRP A 457 41.82 2.44 10.74
C TRP A 457 40.98 3.71 10.60
N ARG A 458 41.09 4.40 9.46
CA ARG A 458 40.30 5.60 9.18
C ARG A 458 39.64 5.56 7.82
N VAL A 459 38.43 6.10 7.76
CA VAL A 459 37.72 6.37 6.51
C VAL A 459 37.90 7.83 6.16
N LYS A 460 38.50 8.13 5.01
CA LYS A 460 38.50 9.47 4.42
C LYS A 460 37.28 9.61 3.53
N LEU A 461 36.43 10.60 3.81
CA LEU A 461 35.33 10.98 2.94
C LEU A 461 35.67 12.30 2.25
N THR A 462 35.41 12.40 0.96
CA THR A 462 35.63 13.62 0.17
C THR A 462 34.39 13.94 -0.63
N GLN A 463 33.96 15.20 -0.58
CA GLN A 463 32.97 15.72 -1.54
C GLN A 463 33.70 16.09 -2.83
N VAL A 464 33.38 15.52 -4.00
CA VAL A 464 34.17 15.69 -5.24
C VAL A 464 33.54 16.58 -6.30
N GLN A 465 32.29 17.02 -6.10
CA GLN A 465 31.60 17.92 -7.03
C GLN A 465 32.35 19.25 -7.25
N ARG A 466 32.14 19.94 -8.38
CA ARG A 466 32.87 21.19 -8.69
C ARG A 466 32.59 22.32 -7.69
N ASP A 467 31.34 22.48 -7.27
CA ASP A 467 30.90 23.57 -6.40
C ASP A 467 31.26 23.33 -4.93
N ALA A 468 31.08 24.35 -4.08
CA ALA A 468 31.41 24.28 -2.66
C ALA A 468 30.75 23.07 -1.96
N PRO A 469 31.39 22.46 -0.94
CA PRO A 469 30.80 21.37 -0.18
C PRO A 469 29.42 21.72 0.41
N PHE A 470 28.56 20.70 0.53
CA PHE A 470 27.27 20.77 1.20
C PHE A 470 27.40 20.36 2.67
N PRO A 471 26.60 20.96 3.57
CA PRO A 471 26.50 20.48 4.94
C PRO A 471 25.69 19.18 4.97
N ILE A 472 26.28 18.10 5.49
CA ILE A 472 25.64 16.76 5.54
C ILE A 472 26.13 15.94 6.75
N GLU A 473 25.23 15.12 7.30
CA GLU A 473 25.54 14.09 8.30
C GLU A 473 25.51 12.69 7.69
N VAL A 474 26.68 12.20 7.33
CA VAL A 474 26.89 10.95 6.60
C VAL A 474 26.85 9.76 7.55
N PRO A 475 25.87 8.83 7.42
CA PRO A 475 25.90 7.57 8.16
C PRO A 475 26.98 6.66 7.60
N VAL A 476 27.77 6.05 8.48
CA VAL A 476 28.83 5.10 8.11
C VAL A 476 28.66 3.83 8.94
N LEU A 477 28.23 2.76 8.30
CA LEU A 477 28.11 1.45 8.91
C LEU A 477 29.47 0.78 8.95
N PHE A 478 29.83 0.27 10.13
CA PHE A 478 31.07 -0.44 10.39
C PHE A 478 30.79 -1.85 10.92
N ASP A 479 31.36 -2.85 10.26
CA ASP A 479 31.44 -4.23 10.73
C ASP A 479 32.89 -4.59 11.04
N GLY A 480 33.17 -5.00 12.28
CA GLY A 480 34.51 -5.46 12.70
C GLY A 480 34.81 -6.92 12.32
N VAL A 481 36.09 -7.29 12.38
CA VAL A 481 36.57 -8.67 12.11
C VAL A 481 36.19 -9.66 13.21
N GLU A 482 35.96 -9.21 14.44
CA GLU A 482 35.47 -10.07 15.53
C GLU A 482 33.96 -10.33 15.36
N SER A 483 33.62 -11.48 14.78
CA SER A 483 32.26 -11.89 14.36
C SER A 483 31.18 -11.97 15.46
N THR A 484 31.51 -11.57 16.69
CA THR A 484 30.60 -11.53 17.84
C THR A 484 30.08 -10.12 18.18
N SER A 485 30.67 -9.06 17.61
CA SER A 485 30.20 -7.69 17.83
C SER A 485 29.13 -7.28 16.80
N PRO A 486 28.01 -6.67 17.21
CA PRO A 486 27.00 -6.17 16.28
C PRO A 486 27.56 -5.04 15.40
N SER A 487 27.06 -4.91 14.17
CA SER A 487 27.34 -3.77 13.29
C SER A 487 27.08 -2.44 14.00
N GLN A 488 27.96 -1.46 13.83
CA GLN A 488 27.84 -0.14 14.45
C GLN A 488 27.60 0.94 13.41
N MET A 489 26.63 1.83 13.67
CA MET A 489 26.41 3.04 12.86
C MET A 489 27.22 4.21 13.44
N LEU A 490 28.16 4.73 12.67
CA LEU A 490 28.93 5.94 12.95
C LEU A 490 28.36 7.12 12.16
N THR A 491 28.67 8.36 12.55
CA THR A 491 28.22 9.57 11.85
C THR A 491 29.41 10.48 11.53
N ALA A 492 29.57 10.80 10.25
CA ALA A 492 30.53 11.78 9.76
C ALA A 492 29.82 13.10 9.49
N ARG A 493 30.37 14.22 9.96
CA ARG A 493 29.74 15.53 9.77
C ARG A 493 30.60 16.41 8.87
N PHE A 494 30.05 16.79 7.71
CA PHE A 494 30.52 17.92 6.95
C PHE A 494 29.78 19.16 7.47
N ALA A 495 30.43 19.91 8.35
CA ALA A 495 29.89 21.12 8.94
C ALA A 495 30.92 22.26 8.83
N PRO A 496 30.49 23.53 8.90
CA PRO A 496 31.40 24.66 8.96
C PRO A 496 32.42 24.52 10.11
N GLY A 497 33.71 24.67 9.81
CA GLY A 497 34.78 24.73 10.82
C GLY A 497 34.83 26.10 11.53
N GLU A 498 35.89 26.34 12.33
CA GLU A 498 36.09 27.63 13.02
C GLU A 498 36.16 28.83 12.06
N GLU A 499 36.63 28.60 10.83
CA GLU A 499 36.71 29.62 9.77
C GLU A 499 35.40 29.79 8.98
N GLY A 500 34.34 29.05 9.33
CA GLY A 500 33.01 29.12 8.70
C GLY A 500 32.90 28.37 7.37
N GLU A 501 33.97 27.78 6.86
CA GLU A 501 33.97 26.96 5.64
C GLU A 501 33.73 25.48 5.93
N ILE A 502 32.98 24.81 5.05
CA ILE A 502 32.77 23.36 5.12
C ILE A 502 33.96 22.66 4.46
N PRO A 503 34.68 21.76 5.15
CA PRO A 503 35.85 21.12 4.60
C PRO A 503 35.51 20.20 3.42
N ARG A 504 36.40 20.15 2.43
CA ARG A 504 36.25 19.27 1.25
C ARG A 504 36.36 17.79 1.60
N SER A 505 37.21 17.46 2.57
CA SER A 505 37.45 16.11 3.06
C SER A 505 37.41 16.07 4.58
N ILE A 506 36.90 14.96 5.12
CA ILE A 506 36.91 14.66 6.55
C ILE A 506 37.43 13.23 6.78
N PHE A 507 37.84 12.93 8.02
CA PHE A 507 38.28 11.60 8.43
C PHE A 507 37.42 11.10 9.59
N ILE A 508 37.10 9.81 9.57
CA ILE A 508 36.39 9.09 10.63
C ILE A 508 37.32 8.01 11.15
N GLU A 509 37.54 7.93 12.45
CA GLU A 509 38.28 6.84 13.07
C GLU A 509 37.34 5.65 13.31
N LEU A 510 37.78 4.46 12.89
CA LEU A 510 37.02 3.23 13.08
C LEU A 510 37.34 2.61 14.45
N PRO A 511 36.36 1.98 15.12
CA PRO A 511 36.54 1.33 16.41
C PRO A 511 37.58 0.18 16.42
N GLY A 512 37.90 -0.37 15.25
CA GLY A 512 38.83 -1.48 15.09
C GLY A 512 39.04 -1.84 13.61
N PRO A 513 39.71 -2.97 13.32
CA PRO A 513 39.90 -3.43 11.95
C PRO A 513 38.54 -3.74 11.29
N PRO A 514 38.23 -3.10 10.14
CA PRO A 514 36.98 -3.37 9.44
C PRO A 514 37.05 -4.70 8.70
N ARG A 515 35.97 -5.46 8.78
CA ARG A 515 35.58 -6.47 7.79
C ARG A 515 34.81 -5.82 6.64
N ARG A 516 34.00 -4.81 6.96
CA ARG A 516 33.18 -4.08 6.01
C ARG A 516 32.89 -2.66 6.50
N VAL A 517 32.83 -1.72 5.56
CA VAL A 517 32.43 -0.33 5.78
C VAL A 517 31.47 0.06 4.66
N ASP A 518 30.26 0.50 5.00
CA ASP A 518 29.31 1.05 4.04
C ASP A 518 28.98 2.50 4.42
N VAL A 519 29.19 3.42 3.48
CA VAL A 519 28.86 4.84 3.63
C VAL A 519 27.51 5.10 2.97
N ASP A 520 26.60 5.71 3.71
CA ASP A 520 25.22 5.95 3.31
C ASP A 520 24.44 4.69 2.84
N PRO A 521 24.47 3.58 3.62
CA PRO A 521 23.94 2.29 3.17
C PRO A 521 22.42 2.26 2.94
N LEU A 522 21.68 3.22 3.52
CA LEU A 522 20.23 3.34 3.44
C LEU A 522 19.76 4.50 2.56
N PHE A 523 20.68 5.12 1.82
CA PHE A 523 20.38 6.27 0.95
C PHE A 523 19.70 7.41 1.73
N ASP A 524 20.24 7.74 2.89
CA ASP A 524 19.71 8.73 3.82
C ASP A 524 20.14 10.17 3.46
N LEU A 525 21.00 10.33 2.45
CA LEU A 525 21.52 11.62 2.00
C LEU A 525 20.94 12.01 0.65
N PHE A 526 20.56 13.28 0.48
CA PHE A 526 20.45 13.81 -0.88
C PHE A 526 21.85 13.96 -1.48
N ARG A 527 22.20 13.06 -2.39
CA ARG A 527 23.48 13.03 -3.09
C ARG A 527 23.30 12.56 -4.52
N ARG A 528 24.24 12.92 -5.38
CA ARG A 528 24.28 12.38 -6.74
C ARG A 528 24.87 10.97 -6.65
N LEU A 529 24.07 9.95 -6.98
CA LEU A 529 24.53 8.55 -6.96
C LEU A 529 25.61 8.32 -8.00
N ASP A 530 26.55 7.42 -7.69
CA ASP A 530 27.43 6.85 -8.70
C ASP A 530 26.63 5.92 -9.63
N TRP A 531 27.09 5.77 -10.88
CA TRP A 531 26.41 4.90 -11.84
C TRP A 531 26.45 3.44 -11.43
N SER A 532 27.44 2.99 -10.66
CA SER A 532 27.51 1.62 -10.14
C SER A 532 26.53 1.36 -9.00
N GLU A 533 25.99 2.41 -8.37
CA GLU A 533 24.96 2.34 -7.32
C GLU A 533 23.53 2.27 -7.90
N THR A 534 23.40 2.34 -9.23
CA THR A 534 22.12 2.31 -9.93
C THR A 534 22.06 1.14 -10.92
N PRO A 535 20.99 0.31 -10.89
CA PRO A 535 20.83 -0.72 -11.91
C PRO A 535 20.53 -0.06 -13.25
N ALA A 536 20.96 -0.67 -14.36
CA ALA A 536 20.55 -0.22 -15.69
C ALA A 536 19.06 -0.46 -15.89
N THR A 537 18.33 0.55 -16.38
CA THR A 537 16.87 0.50 -16.50
C THR A 537 16.36 1.13 -17.79
N LEU A 538 15.11 0.81 -18.15
CA LEU A 538 14.45 1.40 -19.33
C LEU A 538 14.50 2.94 -19.31
N GLY A 539 14.43 3.56 -18.14
CA GLY A 539 14.52 5.01 -17.98
C GLY A 539 15.89 5.57 -18.36
N ASP A 540 16.97 4.82 -18.15
CA ASP A 540 18.33 5.26 -18.49
C ASP A 540 18.54 5.29 -20.01
N ILE A 541 17.96 4.33 -20.73
CA ILE A 541 18.03 4.29 -22.19
C ILE A 541 17.04 5.28 -22.83
N PHE A 542 15.80 5.41 -22.33
CA PHE A 542 14.86 6.43 -22.82
C PHE A 542 15.29 7.86 -22.47
N GLY A 543 16.04 8.05 -21.37
CA GLY A 543 16.58 9.35 -20.97
C GLY A 543 17.84 9.77 -21.74
N ALA A 544 18.43 8.88 -22.54
CA ALA A 544 19.61 9.18 -23.34
C ALA A 544 19.29 10.23 -24.41
N SER A 545 20.16 11.24 -24.56
CA SER A 545 19.98 12.29 -25.58
C SER A 545 20.35 11.85 -26.99
N LYS A 546 21.11 10.76 -27.12
CA LYS A 546 21.55 10.16 -28.39
C LYS A 546 21.62 8.64 -28.30
N GLY A 547 21.39 7.96 -29.41
CA GLY A 547 21.54 6.51 -29.47
C GLY A 547 21.18 5.90 -30.82
N THR A 548 21.25 4.57 -30.89
CA THR A 548 20.94 3.78 -32.08
C THR A 548 19.87 2.73 -31.78
N ILE A 549 18.87 2.61 -32.65
CA ILE A 549 17.85 1.56 -32.64
C ILE A 549 18.17 0.58 -33.78
N VAL A 550 18.48 -0.67 -33.42
CA VAL A 550 18.82 -1.75 -34.35
C VAL A 550 17.57 -2.60 -34.60
N LEU A 551 17.05 -2.53 -35.82
CA LEU A 551 15.90 -3.31 -36.27
C LEU A 551 16.29 -4.75 -36.65
N PRO A 552 15.40 -5.74 -36.43
CA PRO A 552 15.61 -7.10 -36.91
C PRO A 552 15.53 -7.13 -38.45
N VAL A 553 15.98 -8.22 -39.08
CA VAL A 553 15.92 -8.39 -40.54
C VAL A 553 15.23 -9.71 -40.86
N GLY A 554 14.12 -9.64 -41.59
CA GLY A 554 13.38 -10.83 -42.04
C GLY A 554 12.49 -11.46 -40.95
N GLU A 555 12.21 -10.74 -39.87
CA GLU A 555 11.34 -11.19 -38.78
C GLU A 555 9.86 -10.93 -39.08
N ALA A 556 8.96 -11.77 -38.56
CA ALA A 556 7.54 -11.46 -38.56
C ALA A 556 7.27 -10.18 -37.74
N GLY A 557 6.39 -9.30 -38.23
CA GLY A 557 6.14 -8.01 -37.56
C GLY A 557 7.15 -6.91 -37.86
N GLN A 558 8.00 -7.07 -38.90
CA GLN A 558 8.98 -6.06 -39.34
C GLN A 558 8.41 -4.63 -39.41
N GLY A 559 7.22 -4.45 -39.97
CA GLY A 559 6.56 -3.14 -40.05
C GLY A 559 6.24 -2.54 -38.67
N ALA A 560 5.75 -3.36 -37.74
CA ALA A 560 5.46 -2.92 -36.38
C ALA A 560 6.73 -2.54 -35.61
N TRP A 561 7.85 -3.25 -35.83
CA TRP A 561 9.15 -2.86 -35.27
C TRP A 561 9.64 -1.52 -35.82
N SER A 562 9.45 -1.26 -37.12
CA SER A 562 9.78 0.04 -37.74
C SER A 562 8.90 1.18 -37.21
N ASP A 563 7.61 0.94 -37.01
CA ASP A 563 6.70 1.93 -36.41
C ASP A 563 7.09 2.25 -34.96
N LEU A 564 7.41 1.22 -34.17
CA LEU A 564 7.92 1.37 -32.81
C LEU A 564 9.22 2.20 -32.79
N ALA A 565 10.19 1.85 -33.64
CA ALA A 565 11.45 2.57 -33.72
C ALA A 565 11.26 4.04 -34.11
N THR A 566 10.33 4.33 -35.04
CA THR A 566 9.98 5.69 -35.45
C THR A 566 9.33 6.48 -34.31
N SER A 567 8.47 5.84 -33.52
CA SER A 567 7.87 6.46 -32.34
C SER A 567 8.94 6.82 -31.30
N TRP A 568 9.88 5.92 -31.03
CA TRP A 568 10.91 6.12 -30.00
C TRP A 568 12.03 7.06 -30.43
N SER A 569 12.29 7.20 -31.73
CA SER A 569 13.28 8.15 -32.27
C SER A 569 12.76 9.58 -32.41
N SER A 570 11.47 9.84 -32.11
CA SER A 570 10.84 11.16 -32.27
C SER A 570 11.38 12.24 -31.32
N SER A 571 12.07 11.86 -30.23
CA SER A 571 12.70 12.76 -29.26
C SER A 571 14.17 12.42 -29.05
N GLY A 572 15.08 13.36 -29.34
CA GLY A 572 16.54 13.19 -29.22
C GLY A 572 17.23 12.85 -30.54
N GLU A 573 18.54 12.64 -30.49
CA GLU A 573 19.36 12.29 -31.66
C GLU A 573 19.46 10.77 -31.81
N TRP A 574 18.40 10.13 -32.32
CA TRP A 574 18.35 8.67 -32.50
C TRP A 574 18.52 8.25 -33.97
N GLN A 575 19.42 7.29 -34.22
CA GLN A 575 19.58 6.66 -35.52
C GLN A 575 18.84 5.32 -35.56
N VAL A 576 18.09 5.05 -36.63
CA VAL A 576 17.42 3.76 -36.84
C VAL A 576 18.14 3.03 -37.98
N VAL A 577 18.66 1.84 -37.71
CA VAL A 577 19.45 1.03 -38.65
C VAL A 577 18.98 -0.42 -38.65
N ALA A 578 19.08 -1.11 -39.79
CA ALA A 578 18.82 -2.54 -39.85
C ALA A 578 20.04 -3.33 -39.36
N ALA A 579 19.82 -4.49 -38.74
CA ALA A 579 20.90 -5.28 -38.15
C ALA A 579 21.98 -5.73 -39.16
N ASP A 580 21.64 -5.87 -40.44
CA ASP A 580 22.55 -6.24 -41.54
C ASP A 580 23.33 -5.05 -42.12
N GLN A 581 23.00 -3.82 -41.73
CA GLN A 581 23.67 -2.59 -42.16
C GLN A 581 24.82 -2.18 -41.24
N ILE A 582 24.95 -2.82 -40.07
CA ILE A 582 26.02 -2.56 -39.12
C ILE A 582 26.97 -3.76 -39.03
N SER A 583 28.27 -3.49 -39.11
CA SER A 583 29.32 -4.52 -39.03
C SER A 583 29.90 -4.68 -37.61
N GLU A 584 29.66 -3.71 -36.72
CA GLU A 584 30.13 -3.68 -35.35
C GLU A 584 29.00 -3.16 -34.43
N PHE A 585 28.96 -3.65 -33.19
CA PHE A 585 27.98 -3.21 -32.21
C PHE A 585 28.21 -1.73 -31.82
N PRO A 586 27.20 -0.85 -31.82
CA PRO A 586 27.34 0.57 -31.52
C PRO A 586 27.54 0.83 -30.02
N SER A 587 28.61 0.30 -29.43
CA SER A 587 28.89 0.35 -27.99
C SER A 587 29.21 1.75 -27.45
N THR A 588 29.36 2.74 -28.34
CA THR A 588 29.77 4.10 -27.98
C THR A 588 28.61 5.00 -27.54
N GLU A 589 27.37 4.54 -27.67
CA GLU A 589 26.13 5.27 -27.36
C GLU A 589 25.07 4.35 -26.73
N ALA A 590 23.86 4.86 -26.51
CA ALA A 590 22.74 4.06 -26.04
C ALA A 590 22.16 3.21 -27.18
N VAL A 591 21.80 1.96 -26.93
CA VAL A 591 21.41 1.02 -28.02
C VAL A 591 20.11 0.29 -27.70
N TRP A 592 19.10 0.44 -28.55
CA TRP A 592 17.94 -0.45 -28.55
C TRP A 592 18.12 -1.55 -29.59
N ILE A 593 17.84 -2.78 -29.20
CA ILE A 593 17.88 -3.96 -30.05
C ILE A 593 16.47 -4.54 -30.08
N LEU A 594 15.87 -4.61 -31.27
CA LEU A 594 14.49 -5.04 -31.43
C LEU A 594 14.42 -6.40 -32.13
N GLY A 595 13.52 -7.26 -31.69
CA GLY A 595 13.22 -8.55 -32.30
C GLY A 595 14.05 -9.72 -31.78
N GLU A 596 13.50 -10.92 -31.89
CA GLU A 596 14.13 -12.18 -31.48
C GLU A 596 15.19 -12.63 -32.50
N SER A 597 15.02 -12.32 -33.78
CA SER A 597 15.98 -12.69 -34.83
C SER A 597 17.24 -11.82 -34.84
N ASN A 598 17.26 -10.73 -34.07
CA ASN A 598 18.32 -9.75 -34.12
C ASN A 598 19.65 -10.35 -33.61
N PRO A 599 20.72 -10.37 -34.42
CA PRO A 599 21.98 -11.01 -34.02
C PRO A 599 22.65 -10.29 -32.85
N TRP A 600 22.43 -8.98 -32.71
CA TRP A 600 23.07 -8.19 -31.67
C TRP A 600 22.46 -8.40 -30.28
N ARG A 601 21.32 -9.09 -30.17
CA ARG A 601 20.66 -9.35 -28.87
C ARG A 601 21.55 -10.10 -27.88
N GLN A 602 22.50 -10.89 -28.39
CA GLN A 602 23.47 -11.63 -27.59
C GLN A 602 24.25 -10.71 -26.64
N GLU A 603 24.53 -9.47 -27.05
CA GLU A 603 25.20 -8.48 -26.19
C GLU A 603 24.40 -8.18 -24.91
N VAL A 604 23.07 -8.18 -24.98
CA VAL A 604 22.23 -7.94 -23.79
C VAL A 604 22.04 -9.24 -23.02
N VAL A 605 21.69 -10.33 -23.72
CA VAL A 605 21.34 -11.62 -23.10
C VAL A 605 22.52 -12.21 -22.32
N GLU A 606 23.75 -12.19 -22.86
CA GLU A 606 24.91 -12.74 -22.15
C GLU A 606 25.22 -12.01 -20.83
N ARG A 607 24.99 -10.69 -20.79
CA ARG A 607 25.15 -9.88 -19.57
C ARG A 607 24.06 -10.22 -18.57
N ALA A 608 22.81 -10.35 -19.03
CA ALA A 608 21.68 -10.73 -18.20
C ALA A 608 21.80 -12.16 -17.65
N THR A 609 22.40 -13.10 -18.39
CA THR A 609 22.64 -14.47 -17.90
C THR A 609 23.56 -14.53 -16.71
N LYS A 610 24.56 -13.64 -16.63
CA LYS A 610 25.40 -13.50 -15.42
C LYS A 610 24.63 -12.99 -14.20
N ARG A 611 23.42 -12.47 -14.41
CA ARG A 611 22.48 -11.98 -13.38
C ARG A 611 21.31 -12.94 -13.14
N GLY A 612 21.39 -14.17 -13.66
CA GLY A 612 20.41 -15.22 -13.41
C GLY A 612 19.31 -15.36 -14.46
N VAL A 613 19.45 -14.72 -15.64
CA VAL A 613 18.50 -14.94 -16.77
C VAL A 613 18.91 -16.15 -17.60
N THR A 614 18.04 -17.16 -17.71
CA THR A 614 18.29 -18.34 -18.56
C THR A 614 17.15 -18.58 -19.53
N LEU A 615 17.46 -19.22 -20.66
CA LEU A 615 16.48 -19.76 -21.60
C LEU A 615 16.68 -21.27 -21.66
N GLU A 616 15.78 -22.03 -21.04
CA GLU A 616 15.85 -23.49 -20.97
C GLU A 616 14.50 -24.09 -21.35
N GLY A 617 14.51 -25.13 -22.19
CA GLY A 617 13.28 -25.85 -22.56
C GLY A 617 12.21 -25.01 -23.28
N GLY A 618 12.57 -23.87 -23.88
CA GLY A 618 11.61 -22.95 -24.49
C GLY A 618 10.94 -22.01 -23.47
N SER A 619 11.49 -21.86 -22.26
CA SER A 619 11.00 -20.92 -21.25
C SER A 619 12.11 -20.00 -20.77
N TRP A 620 11.80 -18.71 -20.64
CA TRP A 620 12.66 -17.71 -20.02
C TRP A 620 12.52 -17.77 -18.50
N SER A 621 13.64 -17.96 -17.82
CA SER A 621 13.74 -17.80 -16.37
C SER A 621 14.29 -16.40 -16.08
N LEU A 622 13.47 -15.56 -15.45
CA LEU A 622 13.85 -14.26 -14.90
C LEU A 622 13.98 -14.39 -13.37
N PRO A 623 14.65 -13.47 -12.67
CA PRO A 623 14.75 -13.54 -11.21
C PRO A 623 13.36 -13.65 -10.54
N GLY A 624 13.06 -14.84 -10.00
CA GLY A 624 11.83 -15.16 -9.28
C GLY A 624 10.65 -15.67 -10.12
N THR A 625 10.73 -15.71 -11.46
CA THR A 625 9.62 -16.15 -12.32
C THR A 625 10.09 -16.87 -13.58
N THR A 626 9.24 -17.73 -14.14
CA THR A 626 9.51 -18.44 -15.41
C THR A 626 8.34 -18.25 -16.36
N HIS A 627 8.64 -18.00 -17.63
CA HIS A 627 7.65 -17.63 -18.66
C HIS A 627 7.89 -18.39 -19.95
N ASP A 628 6.83 -18.77 -20.67
CA ASP A 628 6.92 -19.50 -21.94
C ASP A 628 7.42 -18.56 -23.06
N ALA A 629 8.52 -18.90 -23.71
CA ALA A 629 9.12 -18.05 -24.74
C ALA A 629 8.29 -17.98 -26.03
N SER A 630 7.27 -18.84 -26.20
CA SER A 630 6.38 -18.83 -27.36
C SER A 630 5.18 -17.88 -27.23
N ASP A 631 4.87 -17.44 -26.02
CA ASP A 631 3.75 -16.52 -25.72
C ASP A 631 4.24 -15.19 -25.10
N HIS A 632 5.42 -15.18 -24.48
CA HIS A 632 5.91 -14.02 -23.75
C HIS A 632 6.92 -13.18 -24.53
N ALA A 633 6.74 -11.86 -24.49
CA ALA A 633 7.76 -10.87 -24.79
C ALA A 633 8.64 -10.62 -23.56
N VAL A 634 9.96 -10.56 -23.76
CA VAL A 634 10.95 -10.27 -22.73
C VAL A 634 11.66 -8.97 -23.07
N VAL A 635 11.82 -8.12 -22.07
CA VAL A 635 12.59 -6.87 -22.18
C VAL A 635 13.69 -6.89 -21.16
N LEU A 636 14.93 -6.64 -21.61
CA LEU A 636 16.12 -6.61 -20.77
C LEU A 636 16.88 -5.32 -21.03
N VAL A 637 17.41 -4.68 -19.99
CA VAL A 637 18.26 -3.50 -20.10
C VAL A 637 19.54 -3.70 -19.31
N GLU A 638 20.68 -3.48 -19.95
CA GLU A 638 22.00 -3.70 -19.38
C GLU A 638 22.90 -2.47 -19.52
N ARG A 639 23.95 -2.43 -18.71
CA ARG A 639 24.96 -1.35 -18.76
C ARG A 639 26.08 -1.74 -19.73
N LEU A 640 26.34 -0.87 -20.70
CA LEU A 640 27.49 -0.99 -21.61
C LEU A 640 28.78 -0.43 -20.99
N SER A 641 28.67 0.73 -20.33
CA SER A 641 29.80 1.44 -19.73
C SER A 641 29.29 2.29 -18.56
N SER A 642 30.11 2.43 -17.52
CA SER A 642 29.81 3.29 -16.36
C SER A 642 30.34 4.72 -16.52
N ASP A 643 31.28 4.94 -17.44
CA ASP A 643 31.89 6.25 -17.71
C ASP A 643 32.33 6.40 -19.20
N PRO A 644 31.62 7.19 -20.02
CA PRO A 644 30.30 7.74 -19.75
C PRO A 644 29.24 6.63 -19.65
N PRO A 645 28.20 6.83 -18.83
CA PRO A 645 27.11 5.88 -18.63
C PRO A 645 26.38 5.60 -19.94
N ARG A 646 26.35 4.34 -20.37
CA ARG A 646 25.64 3.90 -21.58
C ARG A 646 24.89 2.62 -21.30
N SER A 647 23.68 2.52 -21.83
CA SER A 647 22.78 1.38 -21.64
C SER A 647 22.43 0.76 -22.98
N CYS A 648 22.29 -0.56 -23.00
CA CYS A 648 21.71 -1.30 -24.11
C CYS A 648 20.42 -1.98 -23.64
N GLY A 649 19.39 -1.95 -24.47
CA GLY A 649 18.12 -2.62 -24.21
C GLY A 649 17.81 -3.60 -25.33
N TRP A 650 17.23 -4.74 -24.98
CA TRP A 650 16.67 -5.69 -25.93
C TRP A 650 15.19 -5.90 -25.66
N VAL A 651 14.39 -5.88 -26.72
CA VAL A 651 12.94 -6.13 -26.69
C VAL A 651 12.66 -7.30 -27.62
N SER A 652 12.19 -8.42 -27.07
CA SER A 652 11.64 -9.52 -27.86
C SER A 652 10.12 -9.38 -28.01
N ALA A 653 9.55 -10.09 -28.98
CA ALA A 653 8.11 -10.30 -29.07
C ALA A 653 7.84 -11.66 -29.71
N ALA A 654 7.31 -12.61 -28.93
CA ALA A 654 6.94 -13.92 -29.45
C ALA A 654 5.75 -13.84 -30.42
N LEU A 655 4.82 -12.92 -30.14
CA LEU A 655 3.62 -12.66 -30.95
C LEU A 655 3.75 -11.30 -31.66
N PRO A 656 3.79 -11.25 -33.01
CA PRO A 656 3.88 -9.99 -33.75
C PRO A 656 2.76 -8.98 -33.41
N GLY A 657 1.57 -9.46 -33.05
CA GLY A 657 0.44 -8.64 -32.62
C GLY A 657 0.70 -7.83 -31.34
N SER A 658 1.65 -8.26 -30.50
CA SER A 658 1.99 -7.61 -29.23
C SER A 658 2.86 -6.36 -29.37
N ILE A 659 3.57 -6.21 -30.49
CA ILE A 659 4.57 -5.14 -30.69
C ILE A 659 3.99 -3.73 -30.50
N PRO A 660 2.82 -3.36 -31.08
CA PRO A 660 2.22 -2.05 -30.85
C PRO A 660 1.84 -1.81 -29.38
N GLY A 661 1.39 -2.85 -28.67
CA GLY A 661 1.09 -2.78 -27.24
C GLY A 661 2.34 -2.53 -26.40
N LEU A 662 3.45 -3.21 -26.72
CA LEU A 662 4.76 -3.02 -26.08
C LEU A 662 5.27 -1.59 -26.32
N ALA A 663 5.17 -1.09 -27.56
CA ALA A 663 5.58 0.27 -27.93
C ALA A 663 4.92 1.34 -27.04
N ARG A 664 3.62 1.18 -26.76
CA ARG A 664 2.86 2.07 -25.86
C ARG A 664 3.24 1.87 -24.39
N LYS A 665 3.41 0.61 -23.94
CA LYS A 665 3.56 0.28 -22.51
C LYS A 665 4.96 0.57 -21.97
N LEU A 666 6.02 0.22 -22.69
CA LEU A 666 7.40 0.22 -22.18
C LEU A 666 7.91 1.57 -21.64
N PRO A 667 7.58 2.74 -22.22
CA PRO A 667 7.95 4.04 -21.63
C PRO A 667 7.46 4.23 -20.18
N HIS A 668 6.36 3.58 -19.79
CA HIS A 668 5.82 3.65 -18.43
C HIS A 668 6.56 2.77 -17.40
N TYR A 669 7.47 1.90 -17.85
CA TYR A 669 8.23 0.97 -17.03
C TYR A 669 9.69 1.43 -16.80
N GLY A 670 9.96 2.74 -16.91
CA GLY A 670 11.30 3.31 -16.83
C GLY A 670 12.14 2.93 -15.60
N LYS A 671 11.52 2.52 -14.49
CA LYS A 671 12.26 2.11 -13.28
C LYS A 671 12.76 0.66 -13.29
N TYR A 672 12.40 -0.15 -14.27
CA TYR A 672 12.71 -1.59 -14.30
C TYR A 672 13.90 -1.90 -15.21
N SER A 673 14.63 -2.97 -14.88
CA SER A 673 15.74 -3.51 -15.67
C SER A 673 15.29 -4.65 -16.58
N PHE A 674 14.30 -5.42 -16.12
CA PHE A 674 13.72 -6.52 -16.89
C PHE A 674 12.20 -6.57 -16.75
N LEU A 675 11.53 -7.04 -17.79
CA LEU A 675 10.08 -7.21 -17.87
C LEU A 675 9.74 -8.48 -18.65
N ALA A 676 8.61 -9.10 -18.31
CA ALA A 676 7.95 -10.10 -19.15
C ALA A 676 6.49 -9.68 -19.39
N PHE A 677 6.02 -9.86 -20.63
CA PHE A 677 4.64 -9.60 -21.02
C PHE A 677 4.04 -10.80 -21.77
N GLY A 678 2.86 -11.26 -21.38
CA GLY A 678 2.13 -12.34 -22.08
C GLY A 678 1.05 -11.83 -23.02
N GLY A 679 0.78 -12.58 -24.09
CA GLY A 679 -0.36 -12.41 -25.00
C GLY A 679 -0.24 -11.29 -26.06
N GLU A 680 -1.21 -11.24 -26.98
CA GLU A 680 -1.25 -10.25 -28.08
C GLU A 680 -1.52 -8.82 -27.61
N GLU A 681 -2.24 -8.62 -26.50
CA GLU A 681 -2.35 -7.32 -25.82
C GLU A 681 -1.48 -7.39 -24.55
N PRO A 682 -0.19 -7.02 -24.62
CA PRO A 682 0.85 -7.46 -23.68
C PRO A 682 0.52 -7.09 -22.23
N GLN A 683 0.22 -8.08 -21.40
CA GLN A 683 -0.02 -7.92 -19.96
C GLN A 683 1.27 -8.18 -19.18
N ASN A 684 1.63 -7.33 -18.23
CA ASN A 684 2.88 -7.48 -17.49
C ASN A 684 2.77 -8.62 -16.47
N ASP A 685 3.58 -9.65 -16.65
CA ASP A 685 3.61 -10.85 -15.79
C ASP A 685 4.82 -10.87 -14.85
N ALA A 686 5.90 -10.20 -15.24
CA ALA A 686 7.06 -9.98 -14.38
C ALA A 686 7.71 -8.63 -14.61
N LYS A 687 8.31 -8.08 -13.55
CA LYS A 687 9.09 -6.85 -13.56
C LYS A 687 10.08 -6.83 -12.39
N GLY A 688 11.28 -6.34 -12.63
CA GLY A 688 12.26 -6.20 -11.56
C GLY A 688 13.44 -5.32 -11.95
N GLN A 689 14.35 -5.14 -11.00
CA GLN A 689 15.61 -4.42 -11.19
C GLN A 689 16.77 -5.38 -10.97
N TRP A 690 17.89 -5.14 -11.64
CA TRP A 690 19.11 -5.88 -11.33
C TRP A 690 19.61 -5.58 -9.91
N PRO A 691 20.23 -6.55 -9.23
CA PRO A 691 20.94 -6.30 -8.00
C PRO A 691 22.08 -5.28 -8.23
N VAL A 692 22.18 -4.31 -7.32
CA VAL A 692 23.28 -3.34 -7.27
C VAL A 692 24.34 -3.92 -6.32
N GLY A 693 25.50 -4.32 -6.84
CA GLY A 693 26.48 -5.09 -6.07
C GLY A 693 27.78 -4.37 -5.71
N LEU A 694 28.06 -3.19 -6.27
CA LEU A 694 29.36 -2.51 -6.16
C LEU A 694 29.15 -1.00 -5.99
N SER A 695 29.01 -0.52 -4.76
CA SER A 695 29.06 0.92 -4.47
C SER A 695 30.51 1.37 -4.25
N PRO A 696 30.97 2.51 -4.81
CA PRO A 696 32.26 3.10 -4.46
C PRO A 696 32.31 3.60 -3.00
N LEU A 697 31.14 3.65 -2.35
CA LEU A 697 30.96 3.98 -0.94
C LEU A 697 30.92 2.74 -0.04
N THR A 698 31.23 1.57 -0.59
CA THR A 698 31.39 0.32 0.15
C THR A 698 32.83 -0.18 0.05
N TRP A 699 33.38 -0.60 1.19
CA TRP A 699 34.61 -1.38 1.26
C TRP A 699 34.32 -2.66 2.02
N SER A 700 34.79 -3.80 1.50
CA SER A 700 34.60 -5.11 2.13
C SER A 700 35.87 -5.94 1.95
N ALA A 701 36.22 -6.71 2.98
CA ALA A 701 37.32 -7.67 2.92
C ALA A 701 36.97 -8.90 2.04
N GLU A 702 35.69 -9.17 1.83
CA GLU A 702 35.15 -10.24 0.97
C GLU A 702 34.23 -9.65 -0.11
N ASP A 703 34.26 -10.17 -1.34
CA ASP A 703 33.36 -9.77 -2.43
C ASP A 703 31.93 -10.26 -2.15
N SER A 704 31.18 -9.50 -1.35
CA SER A 704 29.77 -9.78 -1.03
C SER A 704 28.91 -8.52 -1.15
N PRO A 705 27.76 -8.58 -1.86
CA PRO A 705 26.87 -7.43 -2.02
C PRO A 705 26.31 -6.96 -0.67
N SER A 706 26.11 -5.65 -0.50
CA SER A 706 25.35 -5.09 0.63
C SER A 706 23.87 -5.27 0.40
N VAL A 707 23.19 -5.93 1.33
CA VAL A 707 21.76 -5.75 1.52
C VAL A 707 21.58 -5.17 2.93
N PRO A 708 20.83 -4.07 3.09
CA PRO A 708 20.50 -3.56 4.41
C PRO A 708 19.86 -4.66 5.26
N SER A 709 20.36 -4.84 6.49
CA SER A 709 19.73 -5.79 7.42
C SER A 709 18.48 -5.15 8.05
N GLU A 710 17.49 -5.96 8.44
CA GLU A 710 16.29 -5.46 9.14
C GLU A 710 16.64 -4.63 10.39
N ARG A 711 17.77 -4.95 11.05
CA ARG A 711 18.28 -4.22 12.24
C ARG A 711 18.70 -2.77 11.95
N GLN A 712 18.82 -2.39 10.68
CA GLN A 712 19.20 -1.03 10.26
C GLN A 712 17.98 -0.20 9.83
N LEU A 713 16.81 -0.81 9.67
CA LEU A 713 15.62 -0.10 9.23
C LEU A 713 15.10 0.81 10.35
N ARG A 714 14.64 1.99 9.96
CA ARG A 714 14.04 2.98 10.88
C ARG A 714 12.57 2.68 11.05
N GLU A 715 12.05 2.86 12.27
CA GLU A 715 10.60 2.84 12.48
C GLU A 715 9.92 4.01 11.74
N PRO A 716 8.75 3.76 11.12
CA PRO A 716 7.98 4.81 10.47
C PRO A 716 7.40 5.80 11.50
N LEU A 717 7.30 7.08 11.12
CA LEU A 717 6.69 8.12 11.97
C LEU A 717 5.24 7.80 12.35
N ALA A 718 4.51 7.14 11.46
CA ALA A 718 3.15 6.71 11.68
C ALA A 718 2.78 5.56 10.73
N ARG A 719 1.74 4.80 11.09
CA ARG A 719 1.13 3.76 10.26
C ARG A 719 -0.38 4.02 10.19
N PRO A 720 -1.06 3.67 9.09
CA PRO A 720 -2.52 3.70 9.04
C PRO A 720 -3.08 2.85 10.18
N GLY A 721 -4.15 3.31 10.83
CA GLY A 721 -4.78 2.54 11.91
C GLY A 721 -5.24 1.16 11.43
N PRO A 722 -5.18 0.12 12.29
CA PRO A 722 -5.61 -1.22 11.90
C PRO A 722 -7.11 -1.22 11.55
N VAL A 723 -7.50 -2.06 10.58
CA VAL A 723 -8.90 -2.20 10.17
C VAL A 723 -9.73 -2.86 11.30
N PHE A 724 -9.08 -3.75 12.05
CA PHE A 724 -9.63 -4.44 13.22
C PHE A 724 -9.09 -3.84 14.52
N ASP A 725 -9.89 -3.90 15.58
CA ASP A 725 -9.53 -3.43 16.91
C ASP A 725 -8.95 -4.58 17.74
N PRO A 726 -7.62 -4.61 18.02
CA PRO A 726 -7.00 -5.70 18.77
C PRO A 726 -7.57 -5.83 20.19
N ALA A 727 -8.03 -4.72 20.79
CA ALA A 727 -8.58 -4.74 22.15
C ALA A 727 -9.92 -5.48 22.21
N ARG A 728 -10.76 -5.34 21.18
CA ARG A 728 -12.03 -6.10 21.06
C ARG A 728 -11.77 -7.59 20.90
N MET A 729 -10.84 -7.96 20.03
CA MET A 729 -10.47 -9.37 19.82
C MET A 729 -9.94 -9.99 21.12
N ALA A 730 -9.08 -9.27 21.85
CA ALA A 730 -8.59 -9.70 23.15
C ALA A 730 -9.69 -9.77 24.22
N GLU A 731 -10.74 -8.96 24.13
CA GLU A 731 -11.92 -9.05 25.00
C GLU A 731 -12.75 -10.31 24.72
N VAL A 732 -12.98 -10.64 23.44
CA VAL A 732 -13.66 -11.89 23.04
C VAL A 732 -12.93 -13.10 23.63
N VAL A 733 -11.61 -13.17 23.45
CA VAL A 733 -10.79 -14.27 24.00
C VAL A 733 -10.93 -14.32 25.53
N ARG A 734 -10.71 -13.21 26.22
CA ARG A 734 -10.80 -13.16 27.69
C ARG A 734 -12.17 -13.54 28.22
N TRP A 735 -13.24 -13.22 27.49
CA TRP A 735 -14.60 -13.59 27.88
C TRP A 735 -14.82 -15.09 27.73
N LEU A 736 -14.44 -15.67 26.59
CA LEU A 736 -14.61 -17.10 26.32
C LEU A 736 -13.77 -17.97 27.26
N THR A 737 -12.61 -17.51 27.73
CA THR A 737 -11.72 -18.27 28.62
C THR A 737 -12.03 -18.11 30.11
N ARG A 738 -13.17 -17.55 30.49
CA ARG A 738 -13.56 -17.38 31.89
C ARG A 738 -13.75 -18.71 32.62
N ASP A 739 -13.33 -18.78 33.87
CA ASP A 739 -13.47 -19.98 34.72
C ASP A 739 -14.94 -20.42 34.86
N GLU A 740 -15.88 -19.47 34.84
CA GLU A 740 -17.32 -19.75 34.91
C GLU A 740 -17.85 -20.55 33.71
N LEU A 741 -17.16 -20.49 32.56
CA LEU A 741 -17.49 -21.29 31.38
C LEU A 741 -16.90 -22.70 31.45
N ALA A 742 -16.15 -23.02 32.52
CA ALA A 742 -15.60 -24.34 32.83
C ALA A 742 -14.90 -25.01 31.62
N GLY A 743 -14.21 -24.22 30.80
CA GLY A 743 -13.49 -24.68 29.61
C GLY A 743 -14.36 -25.09 28.42
N ARG A 744 -15.63 -24.67 28.38
CA ARG A 744 -16.58 -24.90 27.27
C ARG A 744 -16.65 -26.38 26.85
N GLY A 745 -16.64 -27.27 27.85
CA GLY A 745 -16.69 -28.70 27.65
C GLY A 745 -17.92 -29.15 26.88
N ILE A 746 -17.78 -30.17 26.04
CA ILE A 746 -18.87 -30.72 25.25
C ILE A 746 -20.05 -31.16 26.14
N GLY A 747 -21.24 -30.64 25.82
CA GLY A 747 -22.48 -30.91 26.55
C GLY A 747 -22.57 -30.27 27.95
N THR A 748 -21.75 -29.26 28.24
CA THR A 748 -21.80 -28.48 29.49
C THR A 748 -22.60 -27.19 29.33
N GLU A 749 -23.09 -26.64 30.45
CA GLU A 749 -23.75 -25.33 30.48
C GLU A 749 -22.82 -24.20 30.00
N GLY A 750 -21.51 -24.30 30.25
CA GLY A 750 -20.54 -23.31 29.79
C GLY A 750 -20.44 -23.23 28.26
N LEU A 751 -20.53 -24.36 27.56
CA LEU A 751 -20.61 -24.39 26.10
C LEU A 751 -21.90 -23.74 25.58
N ASP A 752 -23.01 -24.00 26.26
CA ASP A 752 -24.28 -23.39 25.92
C ASP A 752 -24.21 -21.86 26.11
N VAL A 753 -23.76 -21.36 27.25
CA VAL A 753 -23.62 -19.92 27.50
C VAL A 753 -22.69 -19.25 26.48
N ALA A 754 -21.59 -19.91 26.10
CA ALA A 754 -20.70 -19.41 25.05
C ALA A 754 -21.41 -19.34 23.68
N SER A 755 -22.20 -20.36 23.32
CA SER A 755 -22.95 -20.38 22.06
C SER A 755 -24.01 -19.28 21.98
N ASP A 756 -24.71 -18.99 23.09
CA ASP A 756 -25.68 -17.89 23.15
C ASP A 756 -24.97 -16.54 22.95
N TRP A 757 -23.83 -16.35 23.61
CA TRP A 757 -23.04 -15.12 23.48
C TRP A 757 -22.48 -14.91 22.06
N VAL A 758 -22.06 -15.98 21.38
CA VAL A 758 -21.67 -15.89 19.95
C VAL A 758 -22.86 -15.51 19.07
N ALA A 759 -24.06 -16.02 19.35
CA ALA A 759 -25.27 -15.64 18.61
C ALA A 759 -25.60 -14.15 18.79
N GLU A 760 -25.47 -13.62 20.01
CA GLU A 760 -25.58 -12.18 20.29
C GLU A 760 -24.53 -11.39 19.49
N GLY A 761 -23.28 -11.86 19.45
CA GLY A 761 -22.22 -11.24 18.65
C GLY A 761 -22.52 -11.23 17.14
N PHE A 762 -23.14 -12.28 16.59
CA PHE A 762 -23.59 -12.30 15.20
C PHE A 762 -24.76 -11.36 14.93
N GLU A 763 -25.69 -11.23 15.87
CA GLU A 763 -26.79 -10.26 15.79
C GLU A 763 -26.26 -8.81 15.81
N GLU A 764 -25.34 -8.49 16.74
CA GLU A 764 -24.69 -7.19 16.82
C GLU A 764 -23.84 -6.88 15.59
N ALA A 765 -23.25 -7.90 14.96
CA ALA A 765 -22.56 -7.78 13.68
C ALA A 765 -23.50 -7.46 12.51
N GLY A 766 -24.81 -7.66 12.65
CA GLY A 766 -25.81 -7.42 11.60
C GLY A 766 -26.02 -8.61 10.66
N LEU A 767 -25.67 -9.83 11.08
CA LEU A 767 -25.96 -11.04 10.32
C LEU A 767 -27.44 -11.46 10.45
N GLU A 768 -27.90 -12.32 9.54
CA GLU A 768 -29.19 -13.00 9.64
C GLU A 768 -29.05 -14.41 10.27
N PRO A 769 -30.06 -14.88 11.04
CA PRO A 769 -30.04 -16.23 11.61
C PRO A 769 -30.13 -17.32 10.51
N GLY A 770 -29.22 -18.30 10.58
CA GLY A 770 -29.09 -19.39 9.59
C GLY A 770 -29.45 -20.80 10.09
N GLY A 771 -29.97 -20.92 11.32
CA GLY A 771 -30.37 -22.18 11.95
C GLY A 771 -31.61 -22.83 11.33
N SER A 772 -31.92 -24.04 11.79
CA SER A 772 -32.86 -24.96 11.12
C SER A 772 -34.34 -24.51 11.11
N ASP A 773 -34.71 -23.59 11.98
CA ASP A 773 -36.06 -23.06 12.19
C ASP A 773 -36.14 -21.53 12.06
N GLY A 774 -35.12 -20.91 11.46
CA GLY A 774 -34.97 -19.45 11.43
C GLY A 774 -34.41 -18.86 12.73
N SER A 775 -34.00 -19.68 13.70
CA SER A 775 -33.16 -19.26 14.83
C SER A 775 -31.68 -19.21 14.44
N TRP A 776 -30.83 -18.79 15.37
CA TRP A 776 -29.37 -18.86 15.23
C TRP A 776 -28.81 -20.29 15.31
N PHE A 777 -29.60 -21.28 15.75
CA PHE A 777 -29.06 -22.57 16.16
C PHE A 777 -29.44 -23.72 15.21
N GLN A 778 -28.45 -24.55 14.88
CA GLN A 778 -28.69 -25.90 14.37
C GLN A 778 -28.47 -26.88 15.52
N GLN A 779 -29.56 -27.41 16.09
CA GLN A 779 -29.53 -28.25 17.29
C GLN A 779 -29.73 -29.74 16.95
N TRP A 780 -29.06 -30.62 17.69
CA TRP A 780 -29.27 -32.07 17.60
C TRP A 780 -28.92 -32.80 18.91
N ASP A 781 -29.42 -34.03 19.05
CA ASP A 781 -29.06 -34.93 20.15
C ASP A 781 -27.99 -35.91 19.66
N GLU A 782 -26.75 -35.74 20.13
CA GLU A 782 -25.61 -36.59 19.78
C GLU A 782 -25.54 -37.80 20.72
N PRO A 783 -25.57 -39.05 20.21
CA PRO A 783 -25.48 -40.24 21.05
C PRO A 783 -24.14 -40.33 21.80
N LEU A 784 -24.19 -40.41 23.12
CA LEU A 784 -23.02 -40.62 23.97
C LEU A 784 -22.92 -42.10 24.36
N GLN A 785 -21.91 -42.78 23.80
CA GLN A 785 -21.50 -44.12 24.23
C GLN A 785 -20.04 -44.10 24.68
N THR A 786 -19.82 -43.96 25.99
CA THR A 786 -18.50 -44.20 26.61
C THR A 786 -18.57 -45.45 27.48
N VAL A 787 -17.40 -45.95 27.93
CA VAL A 787 -17.30 -47.08 28.86
C VAL A 787 -18.05 -46.81 30.17
N HIS A 788 -18.24 -45.54 30.54
CA HIS A 788 -18.78 -45.10 31.82
C HIS A 788 -20.15 -44.38 31.74
N ARG A 789 -20.63 -44.01 30.54
CA ARG A 789 -21.88 -43.23 30.37
C ARG A 789 -22.61 -43.62 29.08
N ARG A 790 -23.92 -43.87 29.18
CA ARG A 790 -24.85 -44.03 28.05
C ARG A 790 -25.93 -42.95 28.12
N GLY A 791 -26.15 -42.23 27.03
CA GLY A 791 -27.15 -41.16 26.93
C GLY A 791 -27.10 -40.45 25.58
N ALA A 792 -27.67 -39.26 25.50
CA ALA A 792 -27.46 -38.31 24.41
C ALA A 792 -27.09 -36.94 24.98
N LEU A 793 -26.20 -36.22 24.31
CA LEU A 793 -25.84 -34.84 24.63
C LEU A 793 -26.50 -33.93 23.60
N ARG A 794 -27.15 -32.86 24.06
CA ARG A 794 -27.66 -31.83 23.17
C ARG A 794 -26.49 -30.96 22.74
N LEU A 795 -26.28 -30.82 21.43
CA LEU A 795 -25.26 -29.94 20.84
C LEU A 795 -25.93 -28.92 19.91
N ARG A 796 -25.23 -27.80 19.68
CA ARG A 796 -25.72 -26.73 18.82
C ARG A 796 -24.58 -26.03 18.09
N ASN A 797 -24.73 -25.89 16.77
CA ASN A 797 -23.94 -24.92 16.01
C ASN A 797 -24.66 -23.57 16.04
N VAL A 798 -23.90 -22.47 16.03
CA VAL A 798 -24.41 -21.12 15.82
C VAL A 798 -24.14 -20.72 14.39
N ILE A 799 -25.16 -20.30 13.65
CA ILE A 799 -25.06 -20.01 12.22
C ILE A 799 -25.57 -18.59 11.96
N GLY A 800 -24.68 -17.72 11.50
CA GLY A 800 -24.97 -16.37 11.02
C GLY A 800 -24.74 -16.24 9.52
N VAL A 801 -25.55 -15.43 8.86
CA VAL A 801 -25.59 -15.33 7.40
C VAL A 801 -25.44 -13.88 6.96
N LEU A 802 -24.49 -13.61 6.08
CA LEU A 802 -24.40 -12.38 5.31
C LEU A 802 -24.96 -12.65 3.91
N PRO A 803 -26.18 -12.19 3.58
CA PRO A 803 -26.83 -12.52 2.32
C PRO A 803 -26.08 -11.92 1.12
N GLY A 804 -25.98 -12.72 0.04
CA GLY A 804 -25.45 -12.25 -1.24
C GLY A 804 -26.40 -11.28 -1.94
N SER A 805 -25.83 -10.38 -2.74
CA SER A 805 -26.57 -9.37 -3.51
C SER A 805 -26.93 -9.80 -4.94
N ASP A 806 -26.25 -10.82 -5.49
CA ASP A 806 -26.51 -11.34 -6.83
C ASP A 806 -27.49 -12.54 -6.79
N PRO A 807 -28.72 -12.40 -7.31
CA PRO A 807 -29.71 -13.48 -7.32
C PRO A 807 -29.22 -14.78 -7.94
N GLU A 808 -28.30 -14.73 -8.92
CA GLU A 808 -27.75 -15.92 -9.58
C GLU A 808 -26.75 -16.67 -8.70
N LEU A 809 -26.13 -15.98 -7.73
CA LEU A 809 -25.10 -16.56 -6.85
C LEU A 809 -25.59 -16.81 -5.43
N THR A 810 -26.72 -16.23 -5.01
CA THR A 810 -27.24 -16.34 -3.63
C THR A 810 -27.51 -17.77 -3.15
N SER A 811 -27.72 -18.74 -4.05
CA SER A 811 -27.91 -20.16 -3.72
C SER A 811 -26.61 -20.90 -3.42
N GLN A 812 -25.46 -20.33 -3.80
CA GLN A 812 -24.13 -20.82 -3.45
C GLN A 812 -23.63 -20.05 -2.22
N SER A 813 -22.64 -20.63 -1.52
CA SER A 813 -22.07 -19.97 -0.34
C SER A 813 -20.55 -20.07 -0.25
N VAL A 814 -19.97 -19.14 0.49
CA VAL A 814 -18.65 -19.30 1.12
C VAL A 814 -18.88 -19.59 2.59
N VAL A 815 -18.32 -20.65 3.13
CA VAL A 815 -18.49 -21.03 4.53
C VAL A 815 -17.22 -20.70 5.32
N VAL A 816 -17.36 -20.05 6.47
CA VAL A 816 -16.26 -19.78 7.40
C VAL A 816 -16.63 -20.29 8.78
N MET A 817 -15.68 -20.94 9.45
CA MET A 817 -15.93 -21.70 10.67
C MET A 817 -14.87 -21.45 11.73
N ALA A 818 -15.28 -21.47 12.99
CA ALA A 818 -14.41 -21.67 14.15
C ALA A 818 -15.19 -22.50 15.18
N HIS A 819 -14.54 -23.41 15.91
CA HIS A 819 -15.21 -24.16 16.95
C HIS A 819 -15.30 -23.37 18.26
N VAL A 820 -16.37 -23.58 19.02
CA VAL A 820 -16.61 -22.87 20.29
C VAL A 820 -16.39 -23.79 21.50
N ASP A 821 -16.42 -25.10 21.29
CA ASP A 821 -16.17 -26.12 22.32
C ASP A 821 -14.69 -26.42 22.51
N HIS A 822 -14.30 -26.66 23.76
CA HIS A 822 -12.97 -27.15 24.11
C HIS A 822 -13.08 -28.31 25.12
N LEU A 823 -11.98 -28.71 25.73
CA LEU A 823 -11.87 -29.93 26.55
C LEU A 823 -12.55 -29.84 27.92
N GLY A 824 -13.04 -28.68 28.36
CA GLY A 824 -13.70 -28.51 29.65
C GLY A 824 -12.81 -28.90 30.83
N LEU A 825 -13.20 -29.96 31.55
CA LEU A 825 -12.42 -30.56 32.65
C LEU A 825 -11.50 -31.71 32.19
N GLY A 826 -11.25 -31.80 30.89
CA GLY A 826 -10.38 -32.76 30.26
C GLY A 826 -11.09 -33.96 29.62
N TRP A 827 -12.16 -33.70 28.87
CA TRP A 827 -12.92 -34.68 28.10
C TRP A 827 -13.04 -34.20 26.64
N PRO A 828 -12.93 -35.07 25.61
CA PRO A 828 -12.92 -36.53 25.67
C PRO A 828 -11.56 -37.17 25.95
N ASP A 829 -10.47 -36.43 25.80
CA ASP A 829 -9.10 -36.93 25.98
C ASP A 829 -8.17 -35.77 26.42
N VAL A 830 -7.29 -36.00 27.38
CA VAL A 830 -6.30 -35.02 27.88
C VAL A 830 -5.02 -35.68 28.31
N ARG A 831 -3.96 -34.88 28.41
CA ARG A 831 -2.65 -35.36 28.86
C ARG A 831 -2.72 -35.84 30.30
N GLN A 832 -1.98 -36.91 30.57
CA GLN A 832 -1.88 -37.50 31.90
C GLN A 832 -1.49 -36.47 32.97
N GLY A 833 -2.29 -36.36 34.03
CA GLY A 833 -2.07 -35.42 35.14
C GLY A 833 -2.78 -34.06 34.99
N GLU A 834 -3.55 -33.88 33.92
CA GLU A 834 -4.37 -32.68 33.67
C GLU A 834 -5.87 -32.94 33.82
N GLU A 835 -6.27 -34.17 34.13
CA GLU A 835 -7.67 -34.55 34.34
C GLU A 835 -8.30 -33.76 35.50
N GLY A 836 -9.51 -33.22 35.26
CA GLY A 836 -10.26 -32.45 36.24
C GLY A 836 -9.86 -30.98 36.36
N LYS A 837 -8.84 -30.52 35.62
CA LYS A 837 -8.48 -29.09 35.52
C LYS A 837 -9.27 -28.42 34.41
N ILE A 838 -9.54 -27.12 34.57
CA ILE A 838 -10.15 -26.31 33.52
C ILE A 838 -9.13 -26.16 32.37
N HIS A 839 -9.58 -26.44 31.15
CA HIS A 839 -8.86 -26.18 29.91
C HIS A 839 -9.49 -24.93 29.27
N PRO A 840 -8.86 -23.76 29.34
CA PRO A 840 -9.51 -22.53 28.90
C PRO A 840 -9.61 -22.39 27.38
N GLY A 841 -8.72 -23.01 26.60
CA GLY A 841 -8.74 -22.98 25.12
C GLY A 841 -8.59 -21.57 24.53
N ALA A 842 -7.65 -20.78 25.07
CA ALA A 842 -7.44 -19.41 24.64
C ALA A 842 -6.97 -19.31 23.19
N ASP A 843 -5.92 -20.06 22.85
CA ASP A 843 -5.41 -20.14 21.48
C ASP A 843 -6.23 -21.12 20.65
N ASP A 844 -6.51 -22.30 21.20
CA ASP A 844 -7.14 -23.42 20.49
C ASP A 844 -8.37 -22.95 19.70
N ASN A 845 -9.32 -22.30 20.38
CA ASN A 845 -10.59 -21.98 19.74
C ASN A 845 -11.17 -20.59 20.05
N ALA A 846 -10.89 -20.01 21.23
CA ALA A 846 -11.37 -18.67 21.55
C ALA A 846 -10.75 -17.62 20.60
N SER A 847 -9.51 -17.82 20.18
CA SER A 847 -8.82 -17.01 19.17
C SER A 847 -9.53 -17.04 17.81
N GLY A 848 -9.95 -18.22 17.35
CA GLY A 848 -10.67 -18.42 16.10
C GLY A 848 -12.06 -17.78 16.12
N VAL A 849 -12.80 -17.92 17.23
CA VAL A 849 -14.10 -17.27 17.42
C VAL A 849 -13.96 -15.74 17.45
N ALA A 850 -12.90 -15.20 18.05
CA ALA A 850 -12.61 -13.76 18.02
C ALA A 850 -12.40 -13.24 16.58
N VAL A 851 -11.62 -13.97 15.77
CA VAL A 851 -11.44 -13.65 14.34
C VAL A 851 -12.77 -13.75 13.58
N LEU A 852 -13.58 -14.78 13.85
CA LEU A 852 -14.86 -15.02 13.18
C LEU A 852 -15.87 -13.87 13.41
N ILE A 853 -16.10 -13.49 14.67
CA ILE A 853 -17.06 -12.43 15.05
C ILE A 853 -16.59 -11.07 14.51
N GLU A 854 -15.33 -10.72 14.69
CA GLU A 854 -14.84 -9.41 14.25
C GLU A 854 -14.83 -9.28 12.72
N THR A 855 -14.51 -10.36 12.01
CA THR A 855 -14.60 -10.38 10.54
C THR A 855 -16.04 -10.23 10.07
N ALA A 856 -17.00 -10.90 10.71
CA ALA A 856 -18.43 -10.74 10.43
C ALA A 856 -18.89 -9.29 10.63
N ARG A 857 -18.57 -8.70 11.79
CA ARG A 857 -18.94 -7.32 12.16
C ARG A 857 -18.43 -6.30 11.15
N LEU A 858 -17.20 -6.47 10.68
CA LEU A 858 -16.62 -5.58 9.68
C LEU A 858 -17.25 -5.81 8.30
N LEU A 859 -17.34 -7.05 7.82
CA LEU A 859 -17.84 -7.34 6.47
C LEU A 859 -19.29 -6.91 6.30
N ALA A 860 -20.16 -7.19 7.27
CA ALA A 860 -21.57 -6.82 7.21
C ALA A 860 -21.82 -5.30 7.05
N THR A 861 -20.87 -4.47 7.47
CA THR A 861 -20.98 -3.00 7.40
C THR A 861 -20.16 -2.38 6.26
N THR A 862 -19.15 -3.08 5.73
CA THR A 862 -18.20 -2.53 4.75
C THR A 862 -18.26 -3.20 3.39
N HIS A 863 -19.00 -4.29 3.24
CA HIS A 863 -19.03 -5.06 2.01
C HIS A 863 -20.39 -5.72 1.77
N ARG A 864 -20.85 -5.67 0.53
CA ARG A 864 -22.01 -6.38 0.02
C ARG A 864 -21.52 -7.45 -0.95
N PRO A 865 -21.35 -8.70 -0.51
CA PRO A 865 -20.83 -9.75 -1.38
C PRO A 865 -21.85 -10.10 -2.46
N ALA A 866 -21.38 -10.52 -3.63
CA ALA A 866 -22.28 -11.05 -4.67
C ALA A 866 -22.94 -12.37 -4.20
N ARG A 867 -22.15 -13.26 -3.59
CA ARG A 867 -22.57 -14.56 -3.04
C ARG A 867 -22.81 -14.49 -1.53
N THR A 868 -23.65 -15.38 -1.01
CA THR A 868 -23.90 -15.52 0.44
C THR A 868 -22.64 -15.98 1.18
N ILE A 869 -22.33 -15.36 2.32
CA ILE A 869 -21.26 -15.80 3.24
C ILE A 869 -21.89 -16.32 4.52
N ILE A 870 -21.47 -17.50 4.98
CA ILE A 870 -22.03 -18.18 6.14
C ILE A 870 -20.94 -18.29 7.21
N PHE A 871 -21.22 -17.70 8.37
CA PHE A 871 -20.39 -17.77 9.56
C PHE A 871 -20.94 -18.84 10.50
N ILE A 872 -20.08 -19.78 10.90
CA ILE A 872 -20.48 -20.92 11.75
C ILE A 872 -19.57 -20.99 12.95
N ALA A 873 -20.15 -20.94 14.15
CA ALA A 873 -19.49 -21.41 15.36
C ALA A 873 -19.92 -22.86 15.63
N THR A 874 -19.00 -23.81 15.45
CA THR A 874 -19.28 -25.25 15.54
C THR A 874 -19.16 -25.76 16.99
N SER A 875 -19.92 -26.80 17.30
CA SER A 875 -19.77 -27.59 18.54
C SER A 875 -19.31 -29.01 18.24
N GLY A 876 -18.44 -29.56 19.07
CA GLY A 876 -17.98 -30.94 19.03
C GLY A 876 -16.85 -31.18 18.03
N GLU A 877 -16.03 -30.17 17.73
CA GLU A 877 -14.78 -30.33 16.98
C GLU A 877 -13.89 -31.36 17.69
N GLU A 878 -13.68 -31.12 18.98
CA GLU A 878 -12.84 -31.91 19.91
C GLU A 878 -13.33 -33.36 20.08
N TRP A 879 -14.54 -33.63 19.60
CA TRP A 879 -15.16 -34.96 19.58
C TRP A 879 -15.47 -35.45 18.16
N GLN A 880 -14.48 -35.34 17.28
CA GLN A 880 -14.52 -35.85 15.91
C GLN A 880 -15.42 -35.02 14.98
N LEU A 881 -15.30 -33.70 15.04
CA LEU A 881 -15.88 -32.77 14.05
C LEU A 881 -17.40 -32.89 13.95
N LYS A 882 -18.09 -33.10 15.07
CA LYS A 882 -19.54 -33.36 15.09
C LYS A 882 -20.33 -32.20 14.49
N GLY A 883 -19.96 -30.97 14.85
CA GLY A 883 -20.63 -29.76 14.42
C GLY A 883 -20.54 -29.54 12.91
N SER A 884 -19.33 -29.52 12.35
CA SER A 884 -19.13 -29.36 10.91
C SER A 884 -19.74 -30.52 10.10
N ARG A 885 -19.60 -31.77 10.55
CA ARG A 885 -20.29 -32.92 9.90
C ARG A 885 -21.80 -32.78 9.94
N ARG A 886 -22.37 -32.30 11.04
CA ARG A 886 -23.80 -32.05 11.15
C ARG A 886 -24.26 -30.99 10.16
N TYR A 887 -23.50 -29.90 10.05
CA TYR A 887 -23.79 -28.85 9.08
C TYR A 887 -23.80 -29.39 7.65
N VAL A 888 -22.75 -30.12 7.27
CA VAL A 888 -22.60 -30.73 5.95
C VAL A 888 -23.76 -31.69 5.61
N GLN A 889 -24.23 -32.46 6.57
CA GLN A 889 -25.28 -33.48 6.35
C GLN A 889 -26.70 -32.92 6.32
N GLU A 890 -26.99 -31.88 7.11
CA GLU A 890 -28.37 -31.50 7.40
C GLU A 890 -28.75 -30.06 7.08
N GLN A 891 -27.81 -29.18 6.73
CA GLN A 891 -28.18 -27.82 6.35
C GLN A 891 -28.93 -27.81 5.01
N LYS A 892 -30.15 -27.27 5.01
CA LYS A 892 -31.05 -27.29 3.83
C LYS A 892 -31.15 -25.96 3.11
N ARG A 893 -31.07 -24.83 3.82
CA ARG A 893 -31.26 -23.49 3.23
C ARG A 893 -30.06 -23.08 2.38
N TRP A 894 -28.86 -23.46 2.82
CA TRP A 894 -27.61 -23.34 2.08
C TRP A 894 -26.82 -24.65 2.21
N PRO A 895 -27.14 -25.66 1.38
CA PRO A 895 -26.48 -26.95 1.45
C PRO A 895 -24.97 -26.81 1.29
N ALA A 896 -24.20 -27.49 2.14
CA ALA A 896 -22.74 -27.44 2.08
C ALA A 896 -22.19 -27.90 0.72
N THR A 897 -22.92 -28.76 0.00
CA THR A 897 -22.56 -29.23 -1.35
C THR A 897 -22.61 -28.14 -2.42
N GLU A 898 -23.31 -27.04 -2.17
CA GLU A 898 -23.37 -25.86 -3.06
C GLU A 898 -22.36 -24.78 -2.66
N ALA A 899 -21.58 -25.01 -1.60
CA ALA A 899 -20.53 -24.10 -1.20
C ALA A 899 -19.36 -24.16 -2.20
N ILE A 900 -18.85 -23.00 -2.59
CA ILE A 900 -17.70 -22.92 -3.51
C ILE A 900 -16.36 -23.10 -2.80
N ALA A 901 -16.35 -22.86 -1.48
CA ALA A 901 -15.19 -22.94 -0.61
C ALA A 901 -15.63 -22.97 0.87
N ALA A 902 -14.79 -23.57 1.72
CA ALA A 902 -14.86 -23.41 3.17
C ALA A 902 -13.52 -23.00 3.79
N ILE A 903 -13.55 -22.23 4.88
CA ILE A 903 -12.37 -21.79 5.63
C ILE A 903 -12.58 -22.11 7.10
N SER A 904 -11.70 -22.93 7.70
CA SER A 904 -11.65 -23.16 9.15
C SER A 904 -10.61 -22.23 9.79
N ILE A 905 -10.90 -21.74 11.00
CA ILE A 905 -10.01 -20.87 11.78
C ILE A 905 -9.77 -21.54 13.13
N ASP A 906 -8.52 -21.90 13.40
CA ASP A 906 -8.19 -22.78 14.52
C ASP A 906 -6.72 -22.57 14.96
N ALA A 907 -6.51 -22.36 16.26
CA ALA A 907 -5.20 -22.04 16.85
C ALA A 907 -4.48 -20.86 16.17
N VAL A 908 -5.08 -19.66 16.20
CA VAL A 908 -4.62 -18.47 15.44
C VAL A 908 -4.07 -17.32 16.29
N GLY A 909 -3.98 -17.50 17.61
CA GLY A 909 -3.54 -16.51 18.57
C GLY A 909 -2.05 -16.48 18.88
N ARG A 910 -1.19 -17.21 18.15
CA ARG A 910 0.26 -17.27 18.38
C ARG A 910 1.12 -16.78 17.21
N LEU A 911 0.59 -15.90 16.36
CA LEU A 911 1.28 -15.49 15.13
C LEU A 911 2.65 -14.84 15.37
N GLY A 912 2.75 -13.87 16.29
CA GLY A 912 3.98 -13.13 16.55
C GLY A 912 4.56 -12.50 15.27
N SER A 913 5.88 -12.64 15.07
CA SER A 913 6.55 -12.27 13.82
C SER A 913 6.55 -13.39 12.77
N GLY A 914 5.76 -14.43 12.97
CA GLY A 914 5.66 -15.61 12.11
C GLY A 914 4.83 -15.38 10.85
N ARG A 915 4.58 -16.46 10.12
CA ARG A 915 3.72 -16.47 8.92
C ARG A 915 2.47 -17.29 9.20
N LEU A 916 1.32 -16.83 8.71
CA LEU A 916 0.08 -17.57 8.80
C LEU A 916 0.18 -18.85 7.97
N LEU A 917 -0.13 -20.00 8.56
CA LEU A 917 -0.21 -21.26 7.83
C LEU A 917 -1.60 -21.41 7.24
N VAL A 918 -1.65 -21.71 5.93
CA VAL A 918 -2.89 -22.01 5.22
C VAL A 918 -2.79 -23.48 4.79
N LEU A 919 -3.42 -24.38 5.56
CA LEU A 919 -3.38 -25.83 5.30
C LEU A 919 -4.47 -26.24 4.31
N GLY A 920 -4.22 -27.28 3.52
CA GLY A 920 -5.18 -27.79 2.53
C GLY A 920 -5.27 -26.95 1.24
N THR A 921 -4.27 -26.12 0.92
CA THR A 921 -4.30 -25.32 -0.32
C THR A 921 -4.28 -26.18 -1.58
N GLY A 922 -3.94 -27.48 -1.48
CA GLY A 922 -4.00 -28.42 -2.59
C GLY A 922 -5.43 -28.78 -3.01
N THR A 923 -6.45 -28.47 -2.20
CA THR A 923 -7.85 -28.80 -2.46
C THR A 923 -8.46 -28.05 -3.65
N ALA A 924 -7.88 -26.91 -4.04
CA ALA A 924 -8.20 -26.20 -5.28
C ALA A 924 -6.99 -25.49 -5.86
N SER A 925 -6.97 -25.36 -7.19
CA SER A 925 -5.84 -24.77 -7.93
C SER A 925 -5.61 -23.29 -7.61
N GLU A 926 -6.66 -22.58 -7.21
CA GLU A 926 -6.64 -21.14 -6.97
C GLU A 926 -6.08 -20.73 -5.60
N TRP A 927 -6.08 -21.61 -4.59
CA TRP A 927 -5.76 -21.22 -3.21
C TRP A 927 -4.37 -20.60 -3.04
N VAL A 928 -3.36 -21.14 -3.72
CA VAL A 928 -1.99 -20.60 -3.68
C VAL A 928 -1.94 -19.19 -4.26
N HIS A 929 -2.73 -18.92 -5.31
CA HIS A 929 -2.83 -17.59 -5.91
C HIS A 929 -3.60 -16.61 -5.03
N ILE A 930 -4.66 -17.08 -4.36
CA ILE A 930 -5.43 -16.30 -3.39
C ILE A 930 -4.52 -15.88 -2.23
N ALA A 931 -3.82 -16.83 -1.60
CA ALA A 931 -2.92 -16.56 -0.47
C ALA A 931 -1.79 -15.58 -0.83
N ARG A 932 -1.16 -15.76 -2.00
CA ARG A 932 -0.14 -14.83 -2.52
C ARG A 932 -0.70 -13.45 -2.82
N GLY A 933 -1.88 -13.38 -3.44
CA GLY A 933 -2.57 -12.13 -3.75
C GLY A 933 -2.87 -11.34 -2.48
N ILE A 934 -3.39 -12.01 -1.44
CA ILE A 934 -3.65 -11.39 -0.12
C ILE A 934 -2.36 -10.92 0.53
N GLY A 935 -1.29 -11.71 0.51
CA GLY A 935 0.00 -11.29 1.05
C GLY A 935 0.56 -10.04 0.35
N PHE A 936 0.35 -9.92 -0.97
CA PHE A 936 0.73 -8.75 -1.74
C PHE A 936 -0.14 -7.52 -1.44
N THR A 937 -1.46 -7.70 -1.29
CA THR A 937 -2.39 -6.58 -1.06
C THR A 937 -2.39 -6.11 0.38
N THR A 938 -2.21 -6.99 1.36
CA THR A 938 -2.33 -6.68 2.79
C THR A 938 -0.99 -6.46 3.46
N GLY A 939 0.05 -7.20 3.04
CA GLY A 939 1.33 -7.34 3.75
C GLY A 939 1.37 -8.56 4.67
N VAL A 940 0.22 -9.20 4.97
CA VAL A 940 0.14 -10.38 5.84
C VAL A 940 0.70 -11.60 5.12
N GLN A 941 1.92 -11.99 5.47
CA GLN A 941 2.58 -13.12 4.83
C GLN A 941 1.96 -14.44 5.30
N SER A 942 1.74 -15.33 4.35
CA SER A 942 1.21 -16.67 4.60
C SER A 942 2.04 -17.73 3.88
N THR A 943 2.09 -18.92 4.47
CA THR A 943 2.69 -20.11 3.87
C THR A 943 1.57 -21.04 3.43
N SER A 944 1.48 -21.28 2.12
CA SER A 944 0.52 -22.23 1.55
C SER A 944 1.04 -23.65 1.70
N VAL A 945 0.29 -24.50 2.40
CA VAL A 945 0.60 -25.91 2.61
C VAL A 945 -0.43 -26.73 1.85
N ALA A 946 0.03 -27.47 0.83
CA ALA A 946 -0.86 -28.21 -0.06
C ALA A 946 -1.65 -29.30 0.69
N ASP A 947 -0.97 -29.99 1.59
CA ASP A 947 -1.54 -31.06 2.40
C ASP A 947 -2.40 -30.54 3.54
N ASP A 948 -3.39 -31.34 3.93
CA ASP A 948 -4.14 -31.17 5.17
C ASP A 948 -3.85 -32.37 6.10
N PRO A 949 -3.24 -32.13 7.28
CA PRO A 949 -2.98 -33.19 8.27
C PRO A 949 -4.26 -33.85 8.80
N GLY A 950 -5.41 -33.18 8.63
CA GLY A 950 -6.71 -33.54 9.18
C GLY A 950 -6.83 -33.19 10.67
N GLY A 951 -8.08 -33.17 11.16
CA GLY A 951 -8.37 -32.91 12.57
C GLY A 951 -8.79 -31.47 12.89
N SER A 952 -9.38 -30.78 11.91
CA SER A 952 -10.15 -29.55 12.13
C SER A 952 -11.35 -29.54 11.17
N ASP A 953 -12.27 -28.60 11.35
CA ASP A 953 -13.62 -28.66 10.78
C ASP A 953 -13.67 -28.67 9.23
N GLN A 954 -12.64 -28.16 8.53
CA GLN A 954 -12.59 -28.13 7.06
C GLN A 954 -12.65 -29.53 6.44
N VAL A 955 -12.22 -30.56 7.18
CA VAL A 955 -12.19 -31.95 6.72
C VAL A 955 -13.59 -32.44 6.31
N ALA A 956 -14.65 -31.99 6.99
CA ALA A 956 -16.02 -32.36 6.65
C ALA A 956 -16.42 -31.89 5.23
N PHE A 957 -15.83 -30.80 4.74
CA PHE A 957 -16.06 -30.28 3.38
C PHE A 957 -15.23 -31.04 2.35
N HIS A 958 -14.01 -31.45 2.70
CA HIS A 958 -13.20 -32.31 1.83
C HIS A 958 -13.92 -33.63 1.53
N GLU A 959 -14.57 -34.22 2.53
CA GLU A 959 -15.33 -35.47 2.42
C GLU A 959 -16.48 -35.40 1.38
N ILE A 960 -16.97 -34.19 1.06
CA ILE A 960 -18.02 -33.96 0.05
C ILE A 960 -17.51 -33.30 -1.24
N GLY A 961 -16.18 -33.18 -1.41
CA GLY A 961 -15.56 -32.62 -2.62
C GLY A 961 -15.51 -31.10 -2.69
N VAL A 962 -15.87 -30.39 -1.61
CA VAL A 962 -15.81 -28.93 -1.54
C VAL A 962 -14.40 -28.50 -1.11
N PRO A 963 -13.71 -27.63 -1.89
CA PRO A 963 -12.40 -27.13 -1.51
C PRO A 963 -12.44 -26.37 -0.19
N ALA A 964 -11.51 -26.68 0.71
CA ALA A 964 -11.47 -26.01 2.00
C ALA A 964 -10.05 -25.91 2.56
N VAL A 965 -9.79 -24.86 3.33
CA VAL A 965 -8.49 -24.60 3.97
C VAL A 965 -8.65 -24.36 5.47
N GLN A 966 -7.57 -24.55 6.23
CA GLN A 966 -7.46 -24.16 7.63
C GLN A 966 -6.46 -23.01 7.78
N LEU A 967 -6.84 -22.01 8.56
CA LEU A 967 -5.95 -20.94 9.02
C LEU A 967 -5.47 -21.29 10.42
N THR A 968 -4.14 -21.35 10.61
CA THR A 968 -3.53 -21.67 11.90
C THR A 968 -2.16 -21.01 12.06
N THR A 969 -1.75 -20.77 13.30
CA THR A 969 -0.41 -20.27 13.65
C THR A 969 0.58 -21.38 13.99
N GLY A 970 0.13 -22.63 13.87
CA GLY A 970 0.94 -23.82 14.13
C GLY A 970 0.94 -24.23 15.61
N PRO A 971 1.57 -25.36 15.92
CA PRO A 971 1.55 -25.95 17.25
C PRO A 971 2.43 -25.19 18.25
N HIS A 972 2.08 -25.25 19.54
CA HIS A 972 2.90 -24.74 20.64
C HIS A 972 2.74 -25.59 21.91
N ALA A 973 3.60 -25.34 22.91
CA ALA A 973 3.70 -26.19 24.10
C ALA A 973 2.44 -26.17 25.01
N ASP A 974 1.61 -25.13 24.92
CA ASP A 974 0.38 -24.97 25.71
C ASP A 974 -0.84 -25.63 25.05
N TYR A 975 -0.73 -26.13 23.81
CA TYR A 975 -1.86 -26.66 23.04
C TYR A 975 -2.57 -27.83 23.77
N HIS A 976 -3.89 -27.75 23.88
CA HIS A 976 -4.75 -28.67 24.65
C HIS A 976 -4.30 -28.83 26.13
N ARG A 977 -3.95 -27.73 26.81
CA ARG A 977 -3.56 -27.74 28.22
C ARG A 977 -4.27 -26.66 29.04
N PRO A 978 -4.35 -26.81 30.38
CA PRO A 978 -4.81 -25.76 31.28
C PRO A 978 -4.00 -24.46 31.21
N SER A 979 -2.78 -24.52 30.67
CA SER A 979 -1.90 -23.36 30.49
C SER A 979 -2.18 -22.56 29.21
N ASP A 980 -3.16 -22.97 28.39
CA ASP A 980 -3.63 -22.19 27.24
C ASP A 980 -4.56 -21.05 27.68
N THR A 981 -3.96 -19.95 28.13
CA THR A 981 -4.62 -18.83 28.81
C THR A 981 -4.57 -17.53 27.99
N ALA A 982 -5.57 -16.67 28.18
CA ALA A 982 -5.79 -15.46 27.38
C ALA A 982 -4.64 -14.44 27.42
N ASP A 983 -3.85 -14.40 28.49
CA ASP A 983 -2.69 -13.51 28.62
C ASP A 983 -1.56 -13.82 27.63
N LYS A 984 -1.60 -15.00 27.01
CA LYS A 984 -0.58 -15.45 26.07
C LYS A 984 -0.98 -15.29 24.60
N VAL A 985 -2.18 -14.79 24.33
CA VAL A 985 -2.68 -14.57 22.97
C VAL A 985 -2.14 -13.25 22.42
N ASP A 986 -1.61 -13.32 21.21
CA ASP A 986 -1.12 -12.19 20.43
C ASP A 986 -2.28 -11.50 19.68
N SER A 987 -2.80 -10.41 20.26
CA SER A 987 -3.91 -9.66 19.68
C SER A 987 -3.57 -8.97 18.36
N ASP A 988 -2.32 -8.56 18.15
CA ASP A 988 -1.89 -7.95 16.88
C ASP A 988 -1.77 -9.02 15.78
N GLY A 989 -1.36 -10.23 16.19
CA GLY A 989 -1.44 -11.43 15.38
C GLY A 989 -2.87 -11.72 14.90
N LEU A 990 -3.86 -11.66 15.81
CA LEU A 990 -5.27 -11.84 15.45
C LEU A 990 -5.77 -10.83 14.42
N VAL A 991 -5.36 -9.56 14.52
CA VAL A 991 -5.68 -8.53 13.52
C VAL A 991 -5.13 -8.92 12.14
N SER A 992 -3.93 -9.50 12.08
CA SER A 992 -3.33 -9.96 10.82
C SER A 992 -4.13 -11.13 10.22
N VAL A 993 -4.55 -12.10 11.05
CA VAL A 993 -5.38 -13.24 10.59
C VAL A 993 -6.76 -12.78 10.12
N ALA A 994 -7.42 -11.90 10.86
CA ALA A 994 -8.71 -11.33 10.45
C ALA A 994 -8.61 -10.51 9.16
N THR A 995 -7.51 -9.77 8.98
CA THR A 995 -7.21 -9.05 7.72
C THR A 995 -7.06 -10.02 6.56
N TRP A 996 -6.33 -11.12 6.74
CA TRP A 996 -6.19 -12.15 5.71
C TRP A 996 -7.54 -12.78 5.36
N LEU A 997 -8.31 -13.19 6.38
CA LEU A 997 -9.61 -13.84 6.21
C LEU A 997 -10.61 -12.93 5.50
N ARG A 998 -10.68 -11.66 5.89
CA ARG A 998 -11.57 -10.67 5.25
C ARG A 998 -11.31 -10.59 3.75
N GLU A 999 -10.05 -10.46 3.32
CA GLU A 999 -9.73 -10.36 1.90
C GLU A 999 -10.05 -11.66 1.14
N ALA A 1000 -9.84 -12.82 1.76
CA ALA A 1000 -10.25 -14.10 1.21
C ALA A 1000 -11.78 -14.16 1.02
N LEU A 1001 -12.55 -13.75 2.03
CA LEU A 1001 -14.02 -13.73 1.98
C LEU A 1001 -14.58 -12.74 0.97
N ILE A 1002 -13.99 -11.55 0.82
CA ILE A 1002 -14.34 -10.59 -0.24
C ILE A 1002 -14.08 -11.20 -1.61
N TYR A 1003 -12.88 -11.76 -1.82
CA TYR A 1003 -12.53 -12.37 -3.10
C TYR A 1003 -13.48 -13.52 -3.47
N LEU A 1004 -13.73 -14.45 -2.55
CA LEU A 1004 -14.61 -15.59 -2.77
C LEU A 1004 -16.09 -15.19 -2.89
N GLY A 1005 -16.51 -14.18 -2.13
CA GLY A 1005 -17.86 -13.62 -2.15
C GLY A 1005 -18.21 -12.99 -3.50
N ASP A 1006 -17.24 -12.34 -4.15
CA ASP A 1006 -17.45 -11.62 -5.42
C ASP A 1006 -17.02 -12.42 -6.66
N ARG A 1007 -16.34 -13.56 -6.49
CA ARG A 1007 -15.93 -14.43 -7.59
C ARG A 1007 -17.16 -15.02 -8.29
N LYS A 1008 -17.22 -14.95 -9.62
CA LYS A 1008 -18.34 -15.52 -10.38
C LYS A 1008 -18.28 -17.04 -10.40
N GLU A 1009 -17.14 -17.59 -10.78
CA GLU A 1009 -16.93 -19.03 -10.92
C GLU A 1009 -16.61 -19.69 -9.57
N PRO A 1010 -17.06 -20.93 -9.32
CA PRO A 1010 -16.54 -21.72 -8.21
C PRO A 1010 -15.03 -21.93 -8.27
N LEU A 1011 -14.43 -22.42 -7.18
CA LEU A 1011 -13.05 -22.88 -7.20
C LEU A 1011 -12.93 -24.20 -7.95
N THR A 1012 -11.79 -24.42 -8.61
CA THR A 1012 -11.51 -25.66 -9.32
C THR A 1012 -11.07 -26.72 -8.33
N SER A 1013 -12.01 -27.57 -7.91
CA SER A 1013 -11.73 -28.64 -6.93
C SER A 1013 -10.76 -29.67 -7.51
N ASN A 1014 -9.69 -29.93 -6.76
CA ASN A 1014 -8.73 -31.00 -7.01
C ASN A 1014 -9.07 -32.26 -6.18
N LEU A 1015 -10.11 -32.18 -5.35
CA LEU A 1015 -10.69 -33.32 -4.67
C LEU A 1015 -11.51 -34.06 -5.73
N GLY A 1016 -11.04 -35.23 -6.17
CA GLY A 1016 -11.66 -35.97 -7.29
C GLY A 1016 -13.17 -36.11 -7.15
N GLU A 1017 -13.90 -36.20 -8.29
CA GLU A 1017 -15.34 -36.43 -8.30
C GLU A 1017 -15.67 -37.54 -7.30
N GLY A 1018 -16.59 -37.29 -6.36
CA GLY A 1018 -16.91 -38.11 -5.17
C GLY A 1018 -17.42 -39.54 -5.45
N GLY A 1019 -16.73 -40.28 -6.31
CA GLY A 1019 -16.93 -41.66 -6.68
C GLY A 1019 -15.96 -42.56 -5.92
N ASP A 1020 -16.54 -43.36 -5.02
CA ASP A 1020 -16.01 -44.62 -4.50
C ASP A 1020 -14.73 -44.61 -3.66
N GLN A 1021 -14.34 -43.46 -3.12
CA GLN A 1021 -13.44 -43.41 -1.98
C GLN A 1021 -14.21 -43.02 -0.71
N ARG A 1022 -15.04 -43.95 -0.22
CA ARG A 1022 -15.29 -44.06 1.23
C ARG A 1022 -13.97 -44.49 1.90
N GLN A 1023 -12.95 -43.63 1.87
CA GLN A 1023 -11.80 -43.80 2.74
C GLN A 1023 -12.33 -43.58 4.16
N ARG A 1024 -12.29 -44.66 4.94
CA ARG A 1024 -12.73 -44.63 6.33
C ARG A 1024 -12.03 -43.47 7.05
N PRO A 1025 -12.74 -42.70 7.88
CA PRO A 1025 -12.06 -41.80 8.81
C PRO A 1025 -11.00 -42.61 9.56
N ALA A 1026 -9.85 -42.01 9.86
CA ALA A 1026 -8.91 -42.58 10.81
C ALA A 1026 -9.65 -42.73 12.15
N ALA A 1027 -10.28 -43.88 12.34
CA ALA A 1027 -11.10 -44.21 13.49
C ALA A 1027 -10.16 -44.58 14.63
N GLY A 1028 -9.61 -43.55 15.27
CA GLY A 1028 -8.82 -43.68 16.48
C GLY A 1028 -8.42 -42.31 16.97
N SER A 1029 -8.81 -41.95 18.19
CA SER A 1029 -8.02 -40.97 18.95
C SER A 1029 -6.57 -41.44 18.91
N ARG A 1030 -5.61 -40.54 18.63
CA ARG A 1030 -4.19 -40.87 18.72
C ARG A 1030 -3.90 -41.30 20.17
N ARG A 1031 -3.86 -42.61 20.42
CA ARG A 1031 -3.62 -43.19 21.76
C ARG A 1031 -2.16 -43.03 22.19
N VAL A 1032 -1.27 -42.81 21.23
CA VAL A 1032 0.17 -42.73 21.42
C VAL A 1032 0.70 -41.31 21.24
N PHE A 1033 1.66 -40.98 22.06
CA PHE A 1033 2.42 -39.74 22.05
C PHE A 1033 3.87 -40.05 21.74
N LEU A 1034 4.39 -39.48 20.65
CA LEU A 1034 5.82 -39.45 20.35
C LEU A 1034 6.47 -38.15 20.86
N GLY A 1035 5.75 -37.03 20.83
CA GLY A 1035 6.23 -35.71 21.28
C GLY A 1035 7.12 -34.97 20.29
N THR A 1036 6.95 -35.25 19.00
CA THR A 1036 7.46 -34.46 17.90
C THR A 1036 6.47 -33.36 17.53
N VAL A 1037 7.00 -32.20 17.14
CA VAL A 1037 6.26 -31.08 16.56
C VAL A 1037 6.63 -31.04 15.08
N PRO A 1038 5.73 -31.44 14.16
CA PRO A 1038 6.00 -31.38 12.72
C PRO A 1038 6.21 -29.94 12.26
N ASP A 1039 7.14 -29.74 11.34
CA ASP A 1039 7.25 -28.51 10.55
C ASP A 1039 6.19 -28.56 9.45
N PHE A 1040 5.09 -27.84 9.67
CA PHE A 1040 3.97 -27.82 8.74
C PHE A 1040 4.27 -27.03 7.45
N ALA A 1041 5.32 -26.20 7.44
CA ALA A 1041 5.74 -25.46 6.25
C ALA A 1041 6.60 -26.30 5.30
N ASP A 1042 7.07 -27.46 5.75
CA ASP A 1042 7.92 -28.36 4.96
C ASP A 1042 7.11 -29.18 3.95
N THR A 1043 7.54 -29.14 2.67
CA THR A 1043 6.90 -29.87 1.57
C THR A 1043 7.75 -31.03 1.03
N GLY A 1044 8.81 -31.43 1.74
CA GLY A 1044 9.67 -32.53 1.33
C GLY A 1044 9.06 -33.89 1.67
N ALA A 1045 9.51 -34.96 1.00
CA ALA A 1045 9.11 -36.34 1.35
C ALA A 1045 9.49 -36.65 2.82
N GLY A 1046 8.65 -37.38 3.55
CA GLY A 1046 8.78 -37.54 5.00
C GLY A 1046 8.16 -36.38 5.78
N VAL A 1047 8.47 -36.28 7.08
CA VAL A 1047 8.01 -35.20 7.96
C VAL A 1047 9.20 -34.57 8.67
N ARG A 1048 9.52 -33.31 8.34
CA ARG A 1048 10.50 -32.52 9.09
C ARG A 1048 9.96 -32.16 10.47
N ILE A 1049 10.82 -32.17 11.47
CA ILE A 1049 10.50 -31.85 12.87
C ILE A 1049 10.96 -30.42 13.12
N GLU A 1050 10.01 -29.55 13.48
CA GLU A 1050 10.29 -28.18 13.89
C GLU A 1050 10.82 -28.14 15.31
N ASP A 1051 10.20 -28.90 16.22
CA ASP A 1051 10.60 -28.96 17.63
C ASP A 1051 10.30 -30.33 18.25
N VAL A 1052 10.91 -30.59 19.40
CA VAL A 1052 10.71 -31.81 20.19
C VAL A 1052 10.32 -31.43 21.60
N ILE A 1053 9.16 -31.91 22.04
CA ILE A 1053 8.63 -31.62 23.37
C ILE A 1053 9.59 -32.20 24.43
N ALA A 1054 9.98 -31.38 25.41
CA ALA A 1054 10.81 -31.82 26.53
C ALA A 1054 10.16 -33.00 27.28
N ASP A 1055 10.98 -33.94 27.76
CA ASP A 1055 10.57 -35.17 28.47
C ASP A 1055 9.63 -36.10 27.67
N SER A 1056 9.63 -35.97 26.33
CA SER A 1056 8.86 -36.84 25.43
C SER A 1056 9.63 -38.09 24.96
N PRO A 1057 8.94 -39.12 24.43
CA PRO A 1057 9.59 -40.24 23.76
C PRO A 1057 10.54 -39.86 22.63
N ALA A 1058 10.26 -38.79 21.90
CA ALA A 1058 11.13 -38.25 20.87
C ALA A 1058 12.40 -37.63 21.46
N ALA A 1059 12.29 -36.87 22.55
CA ALA A 1059 13.45 -36.31 23.25
C ALA A 1059 14.34 -37.42 23.83
N GLU A 1060 13.74 -38.45 24.43
CA GLU A 1060 14.44 -39.62 24.97
C GLU A 1060 15.11 -40.46 23.88
N ALA A 1061 14.48 -40.57 22.71
CA ALA A 1061 15.05 -41.21 21.53
C ALA A 1061 16.14 -40.35 20.84
N GLY A 1062 16.37 -39.11 21.30
CA GLY A 1062 17.41 -38.23 20.78
C GLY A 1062 17.05 -37.52 19.47
N LEU A 1063 15.77 -37.41 19.15
CA LEU A 1063 15.29 -36.57 18.05
C LEU A 1063 15.49 -35.09 18.40
N ARG A 1064 15.68 -34.25 17.38
CA ARG A 1064 15.95 -32.83 17.50
C ARG A 1064 15.21 -32.06 16.42
N ALA A 1065 15.02 -30.76 16.67
CA ALA A 1065 14.63 -29.81 15.64
C ALA A 1065 15.53 -29.95 14.39
N GLY A 1066 14.94 -29.99 13.22
CA GLY A 1066 15.61 -30.17 11.92
C GLY A 1066 15.70 -31.61 11.42
N ASP A 1067 15.38 -32.62 12.24
CA ASP A 1067 15.31 -34.02 11.80
C ASP A 1067 14.15 -34.24 10.83
N ARG A 1068 14.33 -35.08 9.82
CA ARG A 1068 13.26 -35.50 8.90
C ARG A 1068 12.93 -36.97 9.08
N LEU A 1069 11.71 -37.28 9.50
CA LEU A 1069 11.18 -38.64 9.62
C LEU A 1069 10.86 -39.20 8.24
N LEU A 1070 11.48 -40.30 7.86
CA LEU A 1070 11.29 -40.96 6.55
C LEU A 1070 10.43 -42.22 6.66
N THR A 1071 10.65 -43.02 7.71
CA THR A 1071 9.87 -44.25 7.95
C THR A 1071 9.57 -44.44 9.43
N LEU A 1072 8.45 -45.11 9.72
CA LEU A 1072 8.06 -45.60 11.05
C LEU A 1072 7.81 -47.11 10.95
N ASP A 1073 8.61 -47.90 11.68
CA ASP A 1073 8.62 -49.37 11.63
C ASP A 1073 8.71 -49.93 10.19
N GLY A 1074 9.52 -49.27 9.35
CA GLY A 1074 9.71 -49.65 7.95
C GLY A 1074 8.53 -49.33 7.03
N LYS A 1075 7.46 -48.70 7.53
CA LYS A 1075 6.42 -48.09 6.70
C LYS A 1075 6.85 -46.67 6.32
N GLU A 1076 6.75 -46.36 5.04
CA GLU A 1076 7.10 -45.04 4.50
C GLU A 1076 6.15 -43.95 5.03
N ILE A 1077 6.74 -42.81 5.39
CA ILE A 1077 6.03 -41.60 5.72
C ILE A 1077 6.02 -40.74 4.46
N ASP A 1078 4.88 -40.72 3.76
CA ASP A 1078 4.69 -39.96 2.51
C ASP A 1078 4.37 -38.47 2.75
N GLY A 1079 4.05 -38.09 4.00
CA GLY A 1079 3.79 -36.72 4.42
C GLY A 1079 3.09 -36.66 5.77
N LEU A 1080 2.56 -35.49 6.14
CA LEU A 1080 1.92 -35.24 7.44
C LEU A 1080 0.73 -36.18 7.71
N ARG A 1081 -0.12 -36.42 6.69
CA ARG A 1081 -1.30 -37.30 6.81
C ARG A 1081 -0.89 -38.77 6.97
N GLY A 1082 0.12 -39.24 6.23
CA GLY A 1082 0.68 -40.58 6.40
C GLY A 1082 1.27 -40.78 7.78
N TYR A 1083 2.05 -39.81 8.26
CA TYR A 1083 2.60 -39.82 9.61
C TYR A 1083 1.52 -39.88 10.69
N ALA A 1084 0.47 -39.05 10.55
CA ALA A 1084 -0.65 -39.04 11.47
C ALA A 1084 -1.40 -40.37 11.54
N ARG A 1085 -1.67 -40.96 10.37
CA ARG A 1085 -2.28 -42.28 10.24
C ARG A 1085 -1.44 -43.37 10.89
N LEU A 1086 -0.13 -43.39 10.61
CA LEU A 1086 0.79 -44.39 11.17
C LEU A 1086 0.86 -44.34 12.69
N LEU A 1087 0.88 -43.14 13.28
CA LEU A 1087 0.80 -42.99 14.74
C LEU A 1087 -0.55 -43.49 15.29
N GLY A 1088 -1.66 -43.22 14.60
CA GLY A 1088 -2.99 -43.69 15.02
C GLY A 1088 -3.17 -45.22 15.03
N GLU A 1089 -2.31 -45.97 14.33
CA GLU A 1089 -2.33 -47.44 14.27
C GLU A 1089 -1.60 -48.12 15.45
N LEU A 1090 -0.92 -47.35 16.33
CA LEU A 1090 0.00 -47.88 17.34
C LEU A 1090 -0.57 -47.78 18.78
N GLU A 1091 -0.05 -48.60 19.69
CA GLU A 1091 -0.46 -48.65 21.10
C GLU A 1091 0.64 -48.13 22.04
N PRO A 1092 0.28 -47.55 23.19
CA PRO A 1092 1.25 -47.11 24.21
C PRO A 1092 2.16 -48.23 24.72
N GLY A 1093 3.42 -47.89 24.99
CA GLY A 1093 4.43 -48.83 25.49
C GLY A 1093 5.13 -49.65 24.40
N VAL A 1094 4.76 -49.46 23.12
CA VAL A 1094 5.43 -50.10 21.98
C VAL A 1094 6.71 -49.32 21.62
N GLU A 1095 7.82 -50.05 21.50
CA GLU A 1095 9.07 -49.52 20.92
C GLU A 1095 8.97 -49.54 19.39
N VAL A 1096 9.15 -48.37 18.77
CA VAL A 1096 9.14 -48.19 17.32
C VAL A 1096 10.51 -47.77 16.81
N VAL A 1097 10.85 -48.19 15.59
CA VAL A 1097 12.06 -47.79 14.87
C VAL A 1097 11.73 -46.70 13.88
N LEU A 1098 12.36 -45.54 14.04
CA LEU A 1098 12.25 -44.39 13.17
C LEU A 1098 13.51 -44.30 12.30
N GLU A 1099 13.35 -44.20 10.98
CA GLU A 1099 14.44 -43.76 10.10
C GLU A 1099 14.33 -42.26 9.90
N ILE A 1100 15.40 -41.54 10.22
CA ILE A 1100 15.46 -40.09 10.11
C ILE A 1100 16.61 -39.64 9.22
N GLU A 1101 16.46 -38.51 8.59
CA GLU A 1101 17.55 -37.76 7.97
C GLU A 1101 17.93 -36.58 8.86
N ARG A 1102 19.21 -36.48 9.21
CA ARG A 1102 19.78 -35.36 9.97
C ARG A 1102 21.02 -34.87 9.23
N GLU A 1103 21.00 -33.61 8.79
CA GLU A 1103 22.11 -32.97 8.07
C GLU A 1103 22.61 -33.83 6.88
N GLY A 1104 21.69 -34.44 6.12
CA GLY A 1104 21.98 -35.32 4.99
C GLY A 1104 22.40 -36.75 5.33
N ASN A 1105 22.41 -37.14 6.61
CA ASN A 1105 22.74 -38.50 7.05
C ASN A 1105 21.50 -39.27 7.50
N HIS A 1106 21.35 -40.52 7.04
CA HIS A 1106 20.29 -41.41 7.50
C HIS A 1106 20.66 -42.10 8.83
N LEU A 1107 19.80 -41.94 9.83
CA LEU A 1107 19.94 -42.50 11.17
C LEU A 1107 18.74 -43.36 11.51
N ARG A 1108 18.94 -44.40 12.32
CA ARG A 1108 17.86 -45.18 12.93
C ARG A 1108 17.80 -44.87 14.42
N VAL A 1109 16.65 -44.43 14.89
CA VAL A 1109 16.37 -44.11 16.29
C VAL A 1109 15.22 -44.96 16.80
N ARG A 1110 15.30 -45.37 18.06
CA ARG A 1110 14.26 -46.18 18.72
C ARG A 1110 13.55 -45.32 19.75
N ALA A 1111 12.22 -45.26 19.66
CA ALA A 1111 11.40 -44.52 20.59
C ALA A 1111 10.36 -45.46 21.23
N THR A 1112 10.24 -45.42 22.55
CA THR A 1112 9.14 -46.13 23.24
C THR A 1112 7.97 -45.18 23.36
N LEU A 1113 6.92 -45.43 22.58
CA LEU A 1113 5.72 -44.58 22.55
C LEU A 1113 5.06 -44.55 23.93
N ARG A 1114 4.62 -43.37 24.38
CA ARG A 1114 3.85 -43.23 25.63
C ARG A 1114 2.38 -43.11 25.32
N ALA A 1115 1.55 -43.36 26.34
CA ALA A 1115 0.15 -42.97 26.26
C ALA A 1115 0.09 -41.44 26.15
N ARG A 1116 -0.84 -40.95 25.35
CA ARG A 1116 -1.06 -39.51 25.18
C ARG A 1116 -1.57 -38.86 26.46
#